data_AF-K4REQ7-F1
#
_entry.id   AF-K4REQ7-F1
#
_cell.length_a   1.000
_cell.length_b   1.000
_cell.length_c   1.000
_cell.angle_alpha   90.00
_cell.angle_beta   90.00
_cell.angle_gamma   90.00
#
_symmetry.space_group_name_H-M   'P 1'
#
loop_
_entity.id
_entity.type
_entity.pdbx_description
1 polymer ?
#
loop_
_entity_poly.entity_id
_entity_poly.type
_entity_poly.pdbx_seq_one_letter_code
_entity_poly.pdbx_strand_id
1 'polypeptide(L)'
;MSEAVTTAPQTAGPARLSAGTVRQYLAARSRIGDGAVRVLLLRAAPVWDAPTVQRTAGGLQAQVAVAPSVLAVHELILGHLDAATPPDPGVLVVLTNCEDTDLDPGLLARVYGGRIRSVDNWEVVREAFDARGIDGRLRGESWAAEALMDAAATRGWPSLGKGLLSRDEALTRLARRRLRLTRQDTDALGAPATHDDGDRIDAVALFRWTLTPGGPDLLRDLRGPERAGLAAFLGEPEQAGSASRIITALVDAEHGADAAAYAVVCAALWGHAEADHDLYRARGRAERWLGEKPPAQGDDLDRLLASFAHSGEEYVRGLLDRGEHRLADPVLNRAAQLVTQFGAQSAAAASPLLADGLDARFTAAGRALAEGGTQKINDAVTALAEHALASVDTSPVRVERVKMAARLQRWLACRPTSEVPSVAKGITRQIRELGWVDRALEHLEAGGDTDSVLADAYSRIGEQVRSERRALDHAFSERLAVWTADGTAPGTMLTVESFLDRVVAPLVASPGHRVLLLLVDGMSAAIAAELGEELRAHWSEYDPLPEPAGAPARRAVAAALPTLTTVSRTSLFAGTLMKGDQSDEKRLFPQQPCWKGAPAAIFHKDDLRGPDTGSPFSTALTEALADERTHVAVVLNTVDDRLGKEQKLGDGAWRIKEIGGLEPLLRAARAGGMTVLLTSDHGHVIERRGNRADAPAGSVASARHRLPGGPLAPAEIELSGPRVVWPEPGARIVALREHDARYTAMKAGYHGGATLAEFTIPLLALLPFGAEPPTGWRELGDPSPAWWDERAEGTDIPVPGAAGAGIGTEAADVRPRRKQTKKTPAPAEPTMALFEEEQAAPAAPQDSASAAASSDPATALVERLMATELYQAQLGLLARKPQGKAVPKALVALVETGTLTMTALAERAGQPATRAPGFAATLAQLLNYDGAQILEILPDNRTLRLHRAQLIDQFGL
;
A
#
# COMPACT_ATOMS: atom_id res chain seq x y z
N MET A 1 65.49 26.48 -46.23
CA MET A 1 64.64 27.05 -47.28
C MET A 1 63.91 25.89 -47.94
N SER A 2 62.67 25.65 -47.53
CA SER A 2 61.75 24.71 -48.17
C SER A 2 60.45 25.48 -48.36
N GLU A 3 60.04 25.60 -49.61
CA GLU A 3 58.94 26.44 -50.06
C GLU A 3 57.60 25.95 -49.50
N ALA A 4 56.92 26.86 -48.80
CA ALA A 4 55.53 26.70 -48.42
C ALA A 4 54.67 26.91 -49.67
N VAL A 5 54.23 25.80 -50.27
CA VAL A 5 53.16 25.81 -51.27
C VAL A 5 51.88 26.24 -50.57
N THR A 6 51.53 27.51 -50.77
CA THR A 6 50.25 28.07 -50.35
C THR A 6 49.21 27.54 -51.32
N THR A 7 48.47 26.51 -50.92
CA THR A 7 47.28 26.06 -51.65
C THR A 7 46.23 27.16 -51.58
N ALA A 8 45.96 27.79 -52.72
CA ALA A 8 44.80 28.66 -52.90
C ALA A 8 43.52 27.88 -52.53
N PRO A 9 42.52 28.51 -51.89
CA PRO A 9 41.25 27.85 -51.63
C PRO A 9 40.61 27.51 -52.97
N GLN A 10 40.41 26.21 -53.24
CA GLN A 10 39.51 25.78 -54.30
C GLN A 10 38.15 26.40 -54.00
N THR A 11 37.67 27.27 -54.89
CA THR A 11 36.29 27.75 -54.88
C THR A 11 35.37 26.53 -54.88
N ALA A 12 34.77 26.22 -53.72
CA ALA A 12 33.78 25.17 -53.60
C ALA A 12 32.68 25.44 -54.64
N GLY A 13 32.45 24.49 -55.54
CA GLY A 13 31.35 24.57 -56.50
C GLY A 13 29.99 24.72 -55.80
N PRO A 14 28.93 25.11 -56.52
CA PRO A 14 27.61 25.31 -55.93
C PRO A 14 27.12 24.04 -55.24
N ALA A 15 26.54 24.19 -54.04
CA ALA A 15 26.11 23.06 -53.22
C ALA A 15 24.97 22.27 -53.89
N ARG A 16 24.86 20.99 -53.55
CA ARG A 16 23.72 20.16 -53.94
C ARG A 16 22.50 20.52 -53.10
N LEU A 17 21.31 20.57 -53.71
CA LEU A 17 20.06 20.83 -52.99
C LEU A 17 19.31 19.53 -52.71
N SER A 18 18.85 19.35 -51.47
CA SER A 18 17.98 18.24 -51.09
C SER A 18 16.54 18.47 -51.58
N ALA A 19 15.78 17.38 -51.70
CA ALA A 19 14.37 17.47 -52.04
C ALA A 19 13.55 18.24 -50.98
N GLY A 20 13.91 18.14 -49.70
CA GLY A 20 13.33 18.95 -48.63
C GLY A 20 13.56 20.43 -48.86
N THR A 21 14.80 20.81 -49.19
CA THR A 21 15.20 22.20 -49.46
C THR A 21 14.37 22.81 -50.60
N VAL A 22 14.26 22.11 -51.74
CA VAL A 22 13.46 22.58 -52.89
C VAL A 22 11.98 22.71 -52.51
N ARG A 23 11.39 21.73 -51.82
CA ARG A 23 9.99 21.78 -51.38
C ARG A 23 9.71 22.94 -50.44
N GLN A 24 10.57 23.17 -49.44
CA GLN A 24 10.38 24.27 -48.49
C GLN A 24 10.63 25.63 -49.15
N TYR A 25 11.62 25.74 -50.04
CA TYR A 25 11.87 26.96 -50.81
C TYR A 25 10.66 27.36 -51.68
N LEU A 26 10.01 26.37 -52.29
CA LEU A 26 8.75 26.55 -53.04
C LEU A 26 7.59 26.91 -52.12
N ALA A 27 7.43 26.20 -50.99
CA ALA A 27 6.34 26.42 -50.04
C ALA A 27 6.34 27.83 -49.46
N ALA A 28 7.52 28.40 -49.19
CA ALA A 28 7.68 29.75 -48.67
C ALA A 28 7.29 30.86 -49.68
N ARG A 29 7.12 30.53 -50.97
CA ARG A 29 6.88 31.49 -52.05
C ARG A 29 5.52 31.28 -52.70
N SER A 30 4.49 31.82 -52.06
CA SER A 30 3.10 31.74 -52.53
C SER A 30 2.89 32.26 -53.97
N ARG A 31 3.69 33.23 -54.43
CA ARG A 31 3.66 33.79 -55.79
C ARG A 31 4.11 32.84 -56.91
N ILE A 32 4.67 31.68 -56.58
CA ILE A 32 5.01 30.67 -57.58
C ILE A 32 3.77 29.81 -57.90
N GLY A 33 2.82 29.71 -56.96
CA GLY A 33 1.60 28.93 -57.11
C GLY A 33 0.39 29.71 -57.66
N ASP A 34 0.51 31.03 -57.88
CA ASP A 34 -0.59 31.89 -58.37
C ASP A 34 -0.80 31.81 -59.90
N GLY A 35 0.04 31.05 -60.61
CA GLY A 35 -0.03 30.84 -62.06
C GLY A 35 0.65 31.91 -62.92
N ALA A 36 1.12 33.01 -62.32
CA ALA A 36 1.81 34.10 -63.04
C ALA A 36 3.26 33.75 -63.37
N VAL A 37 3.89 32.85 -62.60
CA VAL A 37 5.28 32.43 -62.80
C VAL A 37 5.37 30.91 -62.88
N ARG A 38 5.99 30.41 -63.96
CA ARG A 38 6.05 28.96 -64.28
C ARG A 38 7.45 28.37 -64.24
N VAL A 39 8.49 29.17 -64.02
CA VAL A 39 9.89 28.73 -64.03
C VAL A 39 10.67 29.37 -62.88
N LEU A 40 11.40 28.56 -62.11
CA LEU A 40 12.31 28.96 -61.03
C LEU A 40 13.72 28.41 -61.31
N LEU A 41 14.72 29.29 -61.37
CA LEU A 41 16.13 28.87 -61.49
C LEU A 41 16.80 28.94 -60.11
N LEU A 42 17.40 27.81 -59.68
CA LEU A 42 18.15 27.71 -58.43
C LEU A 42 19.62 27.42 -58.73
N ARG A 43 20.53 28.22 -58.13
CA ARG A 43 21.97 27.99 -58.21
C ARG A 43 22.35 26.81 -57.33
N ALA A 44 22.74 25.71 -57.93
CA ALA A 44 23.07 24.44 -57.27
C ALA A 44 23.98 23.57 -58.15
N ALA A 45 24.60 22.54 -57.58
CA ALA A 45 25.15 21.46 -58.39
C ALA A 45 24.02 20.87 -59.26
N PRO A 46 24.22 20.67 -60.58
CA PRO A 46 23.19 20.17 -61.50
C PRO A 46 23.01 18.65 -61.34
N VAL A 47 22.64 18.22 -60.13
CA VAL A 47 22.46 16.82 -59.73
C VAL A 47 21.16 16.70 -58.95
N TRP A 48 20.34 15.72 -59.32
CA TRP A 48 19.05 15.44 -58.68
C TRP A 48 18.82 13.94 -58.58
N ASP A 49 18.57 13.45 -57.37
CA ASP A 49 18.34 12.02 -57.04
C ASP A 49 16.96 11.74 -56.45
N ALA A 50 16.07 12.72 -56.44
CA ALA A 50 14.71 12.58 -55.95
C ALA A 50 13.72 12.49 -57.13
N PRO A 51 12.43 12.15 -56.88
CA PRO A 51 11.42 12.19 -57.92
C PRO A 51 11.40 13.54 -58.65
N THR A 52 11.16 13.52 -59.96
CA THR A 52 11.10 14.74 -60.77
C THR A 52 9.96 15.65 -60.34
N VAL A 53 8.81 15.10 -59.93
CA VAL A 53 7.70 15.89 -59.39
C VAL A 53 7.81 16.00 -57.87
N GLN A 54 7.85 17.23 -57.37
CA GLN A 54 7.86 17.58 -55.95
C GLN A 54 6.53 18.22 -55.55
N ARG A 55 6.05 17.89 -54.35
CA ARG A 55 4.81 18.44 -53.78
C ARG A 55 5.13 19.21 -52.50
N THR A 56 4.58 20.40 -52.34
CA THR A 56 4.72 21.22 -51.14
C THR A 56 3.56 20.98 -50.16
N ALA A 57 3.66 21.52 -48.94
CA ALA A 57 2.58 21.45 -47.95
C ALA A 57 1.32 22.24 -48.35
N GLY A 58 1.47 23.32 -49.12
CA GLY A 58 0.36 24.10 -49.68
C GLY A 58 -0.29 23.48 -50.91
N GLY A 59 0.05 22.23 -51.27
CA GLY A 59 -0.51 21.52 -52.44
C GLY A 59 0.13 21.87 -53.78
N LEU A 60 1.05 22.85 -53.84
CA LEU A 60 1.79 23.19 -55.06
C LEU A 60 2.63 21.99 -55.52
N GLN A 61 2.50 21.63 -56.80
CA GLN A 61 3.34 20.63 -57.47
C GLN A 61 4.32 21.34 -58.41
N ALA A 62 5.56 20.89 -58.45
CA ALA A 62 6.59 21.42 -59.34
C ALA A 62 7.47 20.32 -59.91
N GLN A 63 7.84 20.42 -61.18
CA GLN A 63 8.78 19.55 -61.86
C GLN A 63 10.20 20.08 -61.64
N VAL A 64 11.11 19.24 -61.18
CA VAL A 64 12.53 19.55 -60.97
C VAL A 64 13.35 18.94 -62.10
N ALA A 65 14.16 19.76 -62.74
CA ALA A 65 15.10 19.36 -63.77
C ALA A 65 16.50 19.92 -63.47
N VAL A 66 17.54 19.26 -64.00
CA VAL A 66 18.92 19.69 -63.86
C VAL A 66 19.44 20.24 -65.18
N ALA A 67 20.20 21.33 -65.13
CA ALA A 67 20.79 21.97 -66.30
C ALA A 67 22.29 22.20 -66.06
N PRO A 68 23.17 21.35 -66.61
CA PRO A 68 24.62 21.47 -66.41
C PRO A 68 25.28 22.54 -67.29
N SER A 69 24.53 23.19 -68.19
CA SER A 69 25.04 24.23 -69.09
C SER A 69 23.96 25.27 -69.42
N VAL A 70 24.38 26.44 -69.91
CA VAL A 70 23.50 27.51 -70.39
C VAL A 70 22.50 27.02 -71.45
N LEU A 71 22.96 26.18 -72.39
CA LEU A 71 22.09 25.61 -73.42
C LEU A 71 21.01 24.72 -72.83
N ALA A 72 21.34 23.90 -71.82
CA ALA A 72 20.36 23.06 -71.13
C ALA A 72 19.34 23.90 -70.35
N VAL A 73 19.76 25.02 -69.74
CA VAL A 73 18.83 25.97 -69.09
C VAL A 73 17.86 26.53 -70.13
N HIS A 74 18.37 26.95 -71.28
CA HIS A 74 17.55 27.51 -72.36
C HIS A 74 16.53 26.49 -72.90
N GLU A 75 16.97 25.26 -73.19
CA GLU A 75 16.11 24.17 -73.67
C GLU A 75 14.97 23.85 -72.70
N LEU A 76 15.28 23.72 -71.40
CA LEU A 76 14.28 23.41 -70.38
C LEU A 76 13.24 24.52 -70.20
N ILE A 77 13.67 25.79 -70.25
CA ILE A 77 12.76 26.94 -70.10
C ILE A 77 11.81 27.03 -71.30
N LEU A 78 12.35 26.99 -72.52
CA LEU A 78 11.53 27.04 -73.74
C LEU A 78 10.62 25.83 -73.85
N GLY A 79 11.14 24.63 -73.58
CA GLY A 79 10.37 23.39 -73.61
C GLY A 79 9.20 23.38 -72.62
N HIS A 80 9.32 24.06 -71.48
CA HIS A 80 8.23 24.16 -70.50
C HIS A 80 7.23 25.29 -70.79
N LEU A 81 7.70 26.45 -71.26
CA LEU A 81 6.84 27.62 -71.49
C LEU A 81 6.13 27.59 -72.85
N ASP A 82 6.80 27.06 -73.88
CA ASP A 82 6.34 27.08 -75.28
C ASP A 82 5.77 25.71 -75.72
N ALA A 83 5.52 24.80 -74.77
CA ALA A 83 4.90 23.50 -75.01
C ALA A 83 3.49 23.63 -75.62
N ALA A 84 3.19 22.82 -76.63
CA ALA A 84 1.89 22.80 -77.31
C ALA A 84 0.72 22.41 -76.37
N THR A 85 1.01 21.68 -75.29
CA THR A 85 0.05 21.37 -74.21
C THR A 85 0.64 21.91 -72.89
N PRO A 86 -0.14 22.60 -72.05
CA PRO A 86 0.36 23.10 -70.77
C PRO A 86 0.93 21.95 -69.93
N PRO A 87 2.19 22.05 -69.45
CA PRO A 87 2.79 21.01 -68.64
C PRO A 87 2.07 20.85 -67.29
N ASP A 88 1.96 19.61 -66.81
CA ASP A 88 1.46 19.25 -65.48
C ASP A 88 2.57 18.46 -64.75
N PRO A 89 3.19 18.99 -63.69
CA PRO A 89 2.85 20.24 -62.98
C PRO A 89 3.27 21.52 -63.72
N GLY A 90 2.48 22.59 -63.56
CA GLY A 90 2.67 23.87 -64.28
C GLY A 90 3.91 24.69 -63.88
N VAL A 91 4.66 24.27 -62.87
CA VAL A 91 5.87 24.94 -62.37
C VAL A 91 7.10 24.07 -62.63
N LEU A 92 8.12 24.65 -63.26
CA LEU A 92 9.44 24.06 -63.47
C LEU A 92 10.47 24.69 -62.52
N VAL A 93 11.25 23.86 -61.84
CA VAL A 93 12.44 24.24 -61.08
C VAL A 93 13.67 23.68 -61.78
N VAL A 94 14.59 24.57 -62.17
CA VAL A 94 15.84 24.17 -62.82
C VAL A 94 17.00 24.37 -61.86
N LEU A 95 17.73 23.29 -61.57
CA LEU A 95 18.97 23.31 -60.78
C LEU A 95 20.16 23.48 -61.73
N THR A 96 20.91 24.57 -61.59
CA THR A 96 22.02 24.89 -62.48
C THR A 96 23.21 25.49 -61.74
N ASN A 97 24.42 25.23 -62.24
CA ASN A 97 25.65 25.85 -61.77
C ASN A 97 25.97 27.18 -62.47
N CYS A 98 25.15 27.61 -63.45
CA CYS A 98 25.29 28.89 -64.14
C CYS A 98 25.02 30.08 -63.21
N GLU A 99 25.60 31.23 -63.55
CA GLU A 99 25.37 32.52 -62.92
C GLU A 99 24.47 33.42 -63.77
N ASP A 100 23.93 34.49 -63.18
CA ASP A 100 23.03 35.43 -63.88
C ASP A 100 23.68 36.02 -65.15
N THR A 101 24.99 36.23 -65.12
CA THR A 101 25.77 36.74 -66.25
C THR A 101 25.88 35.78 -67.42
N ASP A 102 25.59 34.49 -67.20
CA ASP A 102 25.70 33.45 -68.22
C ASP A 102 24.41 33.32 -69.05
N LEU A 103 23.31 33.95 -68.62
CA LEU A 103 21.99 33.85 -69.25
C LEU A 103 21.58 35.16 -69.93
N ASP A 104 20.92 35.04 -71.08
CA ASP A 104 20.36 36.19 -71.81
C ASP A 104 19.27 36.91 -70.98
N PRO A 105 19.24 38.26 -70.94
CA PRO A 105 18.21 39.01 -70.21
C PRO A 105 16.77 38.70 -70.63
N GLY A 106 16.54 38.34 -71.90
CA GLY A 106 15.22 37.91 -72.40
C GLY A 106 14.78 36.57 -71.83
N LEU A 107 15.73 35.66 -71.55
CA LEU A 107 15.47 34.41 -70.85
C LEU A 107 15.21 34.65 -69.35
N LEU A 108 16.02 35.50 -68.71
CA LEU A 108 15.86 35.86 -67.30
C LEU A 108 14.51 36.54 -67.03
N ALA A 109 14.00 37.36 -67.95
CA ALA A 109 12.68 37.98 -67.84
C ALA A 109 11.52 36.98 -67.75
N ARG A 110 11.72 35.72 -68.19
CA ARG A 110 10.72 34.64 -68.17
C ARG A 110 10.77 33.77 -66.91
N VAL A 111 11.71 34.03 -65.99
CA VAL A 111 11.90 33.23 -64.76
C VAL A 111 11.57 34.02 -63.49
N TYR A 112 11.28 33.31 -62.40
CA TYR A 112 10.85 33.89 -61.13
C TYR A 112 11.80 34.97 -60.60
N GLY A 113 11.32 36.22 -60.66
CA GLY A 113 12.03 37.38 -60.15
C GLY A 113 13.25 37.80 -60.97
N GLY A 114 13.34 37.39 -62.24
CA GLY A 114 14.31 37.94 -63.20
C GLY A 114 15.76 37.51 -63.02
N ARG A 115 16.04 36.45 -62.24
CA ARG A 115 17.39 36.02 -61.88
C ARG A 115 17.47 34.57 -61.41
N ILE A 116 18.65 33.97 -61.44
CA ILE A 116 18.99 32.73 -60.75
C ILE A 116 19.05 33.01 -59.24
N ARG A 117 18.39 32.17 -58.44
CA ARG A 117 18.34 32.34 -56.99
C ARG A 117 19.37 31.44 -56.30
N SER A 118 20.21 32.02 -55.45
CA SER A 118 20.94 31.26 -54.43
C SER A 118 19.98 30.86 -53.30
N VAL A 119 20.12 29.65 -52.80
CA VAL A 119 19.35 29.15 -51.65
C VAL A 119 20.19 29.28 -50.39
N ASP A 120 19.75 30.08 -49.43
CA ASP A 120 20.23 30.04 -48.05
C ASP A 120 19.33 29.12 -47.24
N ASN A 121 19.87 27.98 -46.81
CA ASN A 121 19.14 26.97 -46.05
C ASN A 121 18.52 27.55 -44.76
N TRP A 122 19.18 28.51 -44.10
CA TRP A 122 18.66 29.12 -42.88
C TRP A 122 17.55 30.13 -43.15
N GLU A 123 17.58 30.84 -44.28
CA GLU A 123 16.42 31.67 -44.69
C GLU A 123 15.20 30.79 -44.95
N VAL A 124 15.38 29.63 -45.59
CA VAL A 124 14.29 28.68 -45.84
C VAL A 124 13.74 28.10 -44.54
N VAL A 125 14.60 27.71 -43.59
CA VAL A 125 14.16 27.28 -42.26
C VAL A 125 13.39 28.39 -41.53
N ARG A 126 13.89 29.64 -41.56
CA ARG A 126 13.21 30.79 -40.94
C ARG A 126 11.80 30.95 -41.48
N GLU A 127 11.63 30.88 -42.80
CA GLU A 127 10.33 31.00 -43.46
C GLU A 127 9.43 29.80 -43.20
N ALA A 128 9.98 28.57 -43.18
CA ALA A 128 9.21 27.35 -42.93
C ALA A 128 8.57 27.30 -41.54
N PHE A 129 9.20 27.93 -40.54
CA PHE A 129 8.65 28.10 -39.19
C PHE A 129 7.85 29.39 -38.99
N ASP A 130 7.71 30.24 -40.01
CA ASP A 130 7.14 31.59 -39.90
C ASP A 130 7.79 32.40 -38.76
N ALA A 131 9.11 32.31 -38.66
CA ALA A 131 9.92 32.98 -37.64
C ALA A 131 10.42 34.35 -38.11
N ARG A 132 10.56 35.30 -37.18
CA ARG A 132 11.15 36.63 -37.44
C ARG A 132 12.67 36.58 -37.48
N GLY A 133 13.29 35.64 -36.76
CA GLY A 133 14.73 35.47 -36.72
C GLY A 133 15.12 34.06 -36.29
N ILE A 134 16.41 33.75 -36.38
CA ILE A 134 17.01 32.48 -35.96
C ILE A 134 18.13 32.78 -34.97
N ASP A 135 18.20 31.99 -33.91
CA ASP A 135 19.28 32.00 -32.92
C ASP A 135 20.65 31.66 -33.57
N GLY A 136 21.69 32.42 -33.20
CA GLY A 136 23.06 32.16 -33.65
C GLY A 136 23.61 30.80 -33.23
N ARG A 137 23.18 30.26 -32.08
CA ARG A 137 23.55 28.90 -31.64
C ARG A 137 23.02 27.84 -32.59
N LEU A 138 21.77 28.00 -33.05
CA LEU A 138 21.16 27.10 -34.03
C LEU A 138 21.89 27.18 -35.38
N ARG A 139 22.30 28.38 -35.83
CA ARG A 139 23.11 28.53 -37.06
C ARG A 139 24.45 27.82 -37.02
N GLY A 140 25.01 27.61 -35.82
CA GLY A 140 26.24 26.83 -35.63
C GLY A 140 26.08 25.33 -35.88
N GLU A 141 24.85 24.81 -35.85
CA GLU A 141 24.55 23.39 -36.08
C GLU A 141 24.44 23.10 -37.58
N SER A 142 25.58 22.84 -38.23
CA SER A 142 25.67 22.67 -39.69
C SER A 142 24.79 21.55 -40.27
N TRP A 143 24.43 20.56 -39.45
CA TRP A 143 23.57 19.43 -39.81
C TRP A 143 22.06 19.77 -39.70
N ALA A 144 21.69 20.73 -38.84
CA ALA A 144 20.32 20.93 -38.41
C ALA A 144 19.44 21.57 -39.50
N ALA A 145 19.98 22.48 -40.30
CA ALA A 145 19.22 23.16 -41.35
C ALA A 145 18.62 22.17 -42.37
N GLU A 146 19.45 21.25 -42.87
CA GLU A 146 18.99 20.22 -43.81
C GLU A 146 18.00 19.25 -43.12
N ALA A 147 18.29 18.81 -41.90
CA ALA A 147 17.42 17.93 -41.14
C ALA A 147 16.02 18.53 -40.90
N LEU A 148 15.95 19.83 -40.54
CA LEU A 148 14.69 20.56 -40.35
C LEU A 148 13.88 20.68 -41.64
N MET A 149 14.53 20.95 -42.77
CA MET A 149 13.86 21.03 -44.08
C MET A 149 13.37 19.67 -44.57
N ASP A 150 14.17 18.62 -44.37
CA ASP A 150 13.81 17.26 -44.75
C ASP A 150 12.66 16.72 -43.89
N ALA A 151 12.71 16.94 -42.58
CA ALA A 151 11.67 16.53 -41.64
C ALA A 151 10.33 17.22 -41.94
N ALA A 152 10.34 18.50 -42.35
CA ALA A 152 9.13 19.26 -42.74
C ALA A 152 8.30 18.53 -43.82
N ALA A 153 8.97 17.84 -44.75
CA ALA A 153 8.37 17.06 -45.83
C ALA A 153 7.20 17.83 -46.51
N THR A 154 6.04 17.19 -46.69
CA THR A 154 4.81 17.82 -47.20
C THR A 154 3.89 18.34 -46.09
N ARG A 155 4.24 18.20 -44.81
CA ARG A 155 3.37 18.69 -43.72
C ARG A 155 3.74 20.10 -43.25
N GLY A 156 4.94 20.59 -43.58
CA GLY A 156 5.46 21.87 -43.06
C GLY A 156 5.75 21.81 -41.56
N TRP A 157 6.08 22.95 -40.97
CA TRP A 157 6.20 23.12 -39.51
C TRP A 157 5.05 23.99 -38.99
N PRO A 158 4.56 23.74 -37.76
CA PRO A 158 3.66 24.68 -37.09
C PRO A 158 4.29 26.06 -36.96
N SER A 159 3.53 27.12 -37.28
CA SER A 159 4.02 28.50 -37.25
C SER A 159 4.39 28.94 -35.82
N LEU A 160 5.47 29.69 -35.70
CA LEU A 160 5.91 30.38 -34.48
C LEU A 160 5.31 31.79 -34.31
N GLY A 161 4.40 32.21 -35.19
CA GLY A 161 3.73 33.51 -35.10
C GLY A 161 4.70 34.70 -35.11
N LYS A 162 5.79 34.62 -35.89
CA LYS A 162 6.86 35.65 -35.99
C LYS A 162 7.74 35.80 -34.74
N GLY A 163 7.89 34.76 -33.93
CA GLY A 163 8.89 34.65 -32.85
C GLY A 163 10.33 34.44 -33.33
N LEU A 164 11.28 34.37 -32.38
CA LEU A 164 12.66 33.91 -32.63
C LEU A 164 12.69 32.38 -32.57
N LEU A 165 13.19 31.70 -33.61
CA LEU A 165 13.44 30.26 -33.58
C LEU A 165 14.73 29.99 -32.79
N SER A 166 14.60 29.54 -31.55
CA SER A 166 15.72 29.14 -30.69
C SER A 166 16.28 27.78 -31.09
N ARG A 167 17.52 27.49 -30.69
CA ARG A 167 18.13 26.17 -30.87
C ARG A 167 17.28 25.07 -30.25
N ASP A 168 16.90 25.25 -28.98
CA ASP A 168 16.19 24.22 -28.22
C ASP A 168 14.81 23.94 -28.81
N GLU A 169 14.09 24.99 -29.24
CA GLU A 169 12.78 24.85 -29.90
C GLU A 169 12.87 24.06 -31.21
N ALA A 170 13.81 24.45 -32.08
CA ALA A 170 13.99 23.80 -33.37
C ALA A 170 14.39 22.33 -33.20
N LEU A 171 15.34 22.04 -32.31
CA LEU A 171 15.86 20.70 -32.10
C LEU A 171 14.86 19.80 -31.35
N THR A 172 14.05 20.36 -30.45
CA THR A 172 12.96 19.64 -29.76
C THR A 172 11.89 19.21 -30.77
N ARG A 173 11.41 20.14 -31.61
CA ARG A 173 10.43 19.81 -32.67
C ARG A 173 11.00 18.81 -33.67
N LEU A 174 12.27 18.95 -34.02
CA LEU A 174 12.97 18.00 -34.89
C LEU A 174 13.01 16.60 -34.27
N ALA A 175 13.47 16.49 -33.03
CA ALA A 175 13.57 15.23 -32.30
C ALA A 175 12.20 14.56 -32.15
N ARG A 176 11.18 15.29 -31.69
CA ARG A 176 9.80 14.78 -31.56
C ARG A 176 9.27 14.23 -32.88
N ARG A 177 9.52 14.93 -33.99
CA ARG A 177 9.06 14.51 -35.31
C ARG A 177 9.83 13.32 -35.88
N ARG A 178 11.16 13.31 -35.74
CA ARG A 178 12.02 12.22 -36.25
C ARG A 178 11.80 10.94 -35.46
N LEU A 179 11.78 11.04 -34.14
CA LEU A 179 11.66 9.91 -33.23
C LEU A 179 10.21 9.54 -32.93
N ARG A 180 9.24 10.30 -33.47
CA ARG A 180 7.79 10.10 -33.25
C ARG A 180 7.41 10.09 -31.77
N LEU A 181 8.05 10.96 -30.99
CA LEU A 181 7.76 11.10 -29.55
C LEU A 181 6.35 11.67 -29.40
N THR A 182 5.45 10.89 -28.81
CA THR A 182 4.07 11.30 -28.56
C THR A 182 4.02 12.10 -27.26
N ARG A 183 3.21 13.17 -27.19
CA ARG A 183 2.96 13.91 -25.95
C ARG A 183 1.98 13.13 -25.06
N GLN A 184 2.05 13.31 -23.75
CA GLN A 184 0.87 13.05 -22.90
C GLN A 184 -0.17 14.13 -23.26
N ASP A 185 -1.21 13.75 -23.98
CA ASP A 185 -2.27 14.66 -24.42
C ASP A 185 -3.36 14.90 -23.36
N THR A 186 -3.09 14.57 -22.10
CA THR A 186 -4.03 14.83 -20.99
C THR A 186 -3.27 15.30 -19.76
N ASP A 187 -3.61 16.49 -19.29
CA ASP A 187 -3.39 16.85 -17.89
C ASP A 187 -4.27 15.97 -16.97
N ALA A 188 -4.12 16.10 -15.66
CA ALA A 188 -4.93 15.38 -14.67
C ALA A 188 -6.45 15.61 -14.79
N LEU A 189 -6.90 16.48 -15.71
CA LEU A 189 -8.28 16.87 -15.96
C LEU A 189 -8.77 16.53 -17.39
N GLY A 190 -7.96 15.87 -18.23
CA GLY A 190 -8.39 15.29 -19.51
C GLY A 190 -8.67 16.29 -20.64
N ALA A 191 -8.09 17.50 -20.61
CA ALA A 191 -8.27 18.48 -21.67
C ALA A 191 -7.23 18.34 -22.81
N PRO A 192 -7.62 18.36 -24.09
CA PRO A 192 -6.67 18.40 -25.20
C PRO A 192 -6.02 19.79 -25.28
N ALA A 193 -4.70 19.84 -25.20
CA ALA A 193 -3.98 21.11 -25.27
C ALA A 193 -4.06 21.72 -26.68
N THR A 194 -4.59 22.92 -26.75
CA THR A 194 -4.69 23.71 -27.98
C THR A 194 -3.43 24.57 -28.11
N HIS A 195 -2.45 24.04 -28.85
CA HIS A 195 -1.19 24.64 -29.32
C HIS A 195 -0.17 25.10 -28.26
N ASP A 196 0.89 24.28 -28.08
CA ASP A 196 2.19 24.67 -27.50
C ASP A 196 3.27 23.72 -28.02
N ASP A 197 3.96 24.12 -29.10
CA ASP A 197 5.19 23.42 -29.50
C ASP A 197 6.35 24.11 -28.77
N GLY A 198 6.90 23.43 -27.76
CA GLY A 198 8.12 23.81 -27.05
C GLY A 198 8.37 23.23 -25.66
N ASP A 199 8.02 21.96 -25.38
CA ASP A 199 8.32 21.31 -24.07
C ASP A 199 9.55 20.39 -24.16
N ARG A 200 10.40 20.38 -23.11
CA ARG A 200 11.66 19.61 -23.04
C ARG A 200 11.40 18.11 -23.25
N ILE A 201 12.40 17.40 -23.78
CA ILE A 201 12.34 15.94 -23.90
C ILE A 201 13.05 15.36 -22.69
N ASP A 202 12.27 14.90 -21.70
CA ASP A 202 12.78 14.31 -20.48
C ASP A 202 13.15 12.83 -20.63
N ALA A 203 13.75 12.26 -19.59
CA ALA A 203 14.13 10.85 -19.56
C ALA A 203 12.90 9.92 -19.66
N VAL A 204 11.75 10.31 -19.08
CA VAL A 204 10.51 9.52 -19.11
C VAL A 204 10.00 9.35 -20.54
N ALA A 205 9.98 10.43 -21.33
CA ALA A 205 9.60 10.40 -22.74
C ALA A 205 10.51 9.48 -23.55
N LEU A 206 11.82 9.50 -23.29
CA LEU A 206 12.76 8.61 -23.96
C LEU A 206 12.60 7.14 -23.55
N PHE A 207 12.46 6.82 -22.26
CA PHE A 207 12.23 5.43 -21.83
C PHE A 207 10.95 4.88 -22.45
N ARG A 208 9.86 5.66 -22.46
CA ARG A 208 8.61 5.26 -23.13
C ARG A 208 8.81 5.05 -24.63
N TRP A 209 9.58 5.92 -25.28
CA TRP A 209 9.92 5.77 -26.69
C TRP A 209 10.72 4.49 -26.97
N THR A 210 11.65 4.09 -26.08
CA THR A 210 12.40 2.84 -26.25
C THR A 210 11.51 1.60 -26.21
N LEU A 211 10.38 1.66 -25.52
CA LEU A 211 9.38 0.58 -25.47
C LEU A 211 8.43 0.58 -26.68
N THR A 212 8.48 1.60 -27.53
CA THR A 212 7.67 1.64 -28.75
C THR A 212 8.29 0.71 -29.80
N PRO A 213 7.52 -0.20 -30.42
CA PRO A 213 8.05 -1.09 -31.46
C PRO A 213 8.73 -0.33 -32.60
N GLY A 214 10.02 -0.60 -32.84
CA GLY A 214 10.83 0.10 -33.84
C GLY A 214 11.17 1.55 -33.49
N GLY A 215 10.91 2.01 -32.26
CA GLY A 215 11.23 3.35 -31.79
C GLY A 215 12.73 3.65 -31.90
N PRO A 216 13.60 2.89 -31.21
CA PRO A 216 15.05 3.03 -31.28
C PRO A 216 15.64 3.05 -32.70
N ASP A 217 15.07 2.26 -33.62
CA ASP A 217 15.49 2.21 -35.03
C ASP A 217 15.35 3.56 -35.72
N LEU A 218 14.36 4.38 -35.33
CA LEU A 218 14.16 5.72 -35.90
C LEU A 218 15.36 6.65 -35.68
N LEU A 219 16.10 6.49 -34.57
CA LEU A 219 17.32 7.26 -34.32
C LEU A 219 18.51 6.64 -35.09
N ARG A 220 18.60 5.31 -35.11
CA ARG A 220 19.68 4.55 -35.78
C ARG A 220 19.70 4.81 -37.29
N ASP A 221 18.52 4.87 -37.91
CA ASP A 221 18.31 5.06 -39.35
C ASP A 221 18.53 6.52 -39.82
N LEU A 222 18.78 7.46 -38.91
CA LEU A 222 19.14 8.84 -39.28
C LEU A 222 20.54 8.90 -39.88
N ARG A 223 20.77 9.94 -40.70
CA ARG A 223 22.08 10.23 -41.28
C ARG A 223 23.09 10.52 -40.18
N GLY A 224 24.34 10.08 -40.35
CA GLY A 224 25.39 10.19 -39.31
C GLY A 224 25.48 11.55 -38.60
N PRO A 225 25.58 12.69 -39.33
CA PRO A 225 25.63 14.01 -38.69
C PRO A 225 24.35 14.39 -37.93
N GLU A 226 23.19 14.02 -38.46
CA GLU A 226 21.88 14.28 -37.82
C GLU A 226 21.68 13.41 -36.57
N ARG A 227 22.08 12.13 -36.64
CA ARG A 227 22.06 11.21 -35.50
C ARG A 227 22.95 11.71 -34.37
N ALA A 228 24.20 12.05 -34.68
CA ALA A 228 25.16 12.56 -33.69
C ALA A 228 24.70 13.90 -33.08
N GLY A 229 24.16 14.80 -33.90
CA GLY A 229 23.65 16.10 -33.45
C GLY A 229 22.43 15.98 -32.53
N LEU A 230 21.46 15.12 -32.89
CA LEU A 230 20.29 14.86 -32.04
C LEU A 230 20.67 14.12 -30.76
N ALA A 231 21.58 13.16 -30.82
CA ALA A 231 22.11 12.48 -29.63
C ALA A 231 22.78 13.45 -28.66
N ALA A 232 23.61 14.38 -29.18
CA ALA A 232 24.24 15.41 -28.37
C ALA A 232 23.21 16.33 -27.71
N PHE A 233 22.21 16.79 -28.48
CA PHE A 233 21.13 17.65 -27.98
C PHE A 233 20.30 16.96 -26.89
N LEU A 234 19.85 15.72 -27.12
CA LEU A 234 19.07 14.96 -26.13
C LEU A 234 19.88 14.63 -24.87
N GLY A 235 21.21 14.54 -24.99
CA GLY A 235 22.16 14.32 -23.90
C GLY A 235 22.47 15.55 -23.04
N GLU A 236 21.90 16.72 -23.37
CA GLU A 236 22.06 17.93 -22.56
C GLU A 236 21.30 17.81 -21.22
N PRO A 237 21.82 18.38 -20.12
CA PRO A 237 21.17 18.32 -18.80
C PRO A 237 19.75 18.89 -18.78
N GLU A 238 19.48 19.88 -19.62
CA GLU A 238 18.17 20.50 -19.78
C GLU A 238 17.16 19.61 -20.52
N GLN A 239 17.62 18.54 -21.18
CA GLN A 239 16.80 17.54 -21.86
C GLN A 239 16.76 16.24 -21.03
N ALA A 240 17.12 15.10 -21.62
CA ALA A 240 17.14 13.81 -20.93
C ALA A 240 18.51 13.47 -20.34
N GLY A 241 19.52 14.33 -20.54
CA GLY A 241 20.81 14.28 -19.86
C GLY A 241 21.51 12.92 -19.95
N SER A 242 21.93 12.41 -18.78
CA SER A 242 22.58 11.11 -18.63
C SER A 242 21.80 9.97 -19.27
N ALA A 243 20.46 10.01 -19.19
CA ALA A 243 19.63 8.94 -19.70
C ALA A 243 19.70 8.85 -21.23
N SER A 244 19.64 9.98 -21.93
CA SER A 244 19.82 9.98 -23.38
C SER A 244 21.20 9.49 -23.79
N ARG A 245 22.27 9.87 -23.07
CA ARG A 245 23.64 9.46 -23.44
C ARG A 245 23.80 7.94 -23.42
N ILE A 246 23.23 7.28 -22.42
CA ILE A 246 23.23 5.80 -22.34
C ILE A 246 22.26 5.20 -23.37
N ILE A 247 21.04 5.74 -23.51
CA ILE A 247 20.06 5.25 -24.50
C ILE A 247 20.61 5.32 -25.92
N THR A 248 21.27 6.41 -26.31
CA THR A 248 21.91 6.53 -27.63
C THR A 248 23.01 5.49 -27.79
N ALA A 249 23.88 5.28 -26.80
CA ALA A 249 24.91 4.25 -26.87
C ALA A 249 24.31 2.85 -27.06
N LEU A 250 23.21 2.54 -26.36
CA LEU A 250 22.47 1.30 -26.55
C LEU A 250 21.85 1.21 -27.95
N VAL A 251 21.30 2.30 -28.49
CA VAL A 251 20.74 2.34 -29.85
C VAL A 251 21.83 2.06 -30.89
N ASP A 252 23.00 2.69 -30.76
CA ASP A 252 24.14 2.47 -31.64
C ASP A 252 24.69 1.03 -31.55
N ALA A 253 24.54 0.38 -30.37
CA ALA A 253 24.87 -1.02 -30.14
C ALA A 253 23.72 -2.02 -30.47
N GLU A 254 22.62 -1.57 -31.10
CA GLU A 254 21.44 -2.39 -31.42
C GLU A 254 20.72 -3.00 -30.18
N HIS A 255 20.85 -2.35 -29.04
CA HIS A 255 20.23 -2.71 -27.75
C HIS A 255 19.26 -1.63 -27.23
N GLY A 256 18.85 -0.69 -28.09
CA GLY A 256 18.02 0.45 -27.68
C GLY A 256 16.66 0.05 -27.07
N ALA A 257 16.05 -1.05 -27.52
CA ALA A 257 14.78 -1.55 -26.97
C ALA A 257 14.92 -2.10 -25.54
N ASP A 258 16.14 -2.48 -25.14
CA ASP A 258 16.45 -2.99 -23.80
C ASP A 258 16.71 -1.86 -22.80
N ALA A 259 16.65 -0.58 -23.18
CA ALA A 259 17.11 0.52 -22.33
C ALA A 259 16.48 0.56 -20.94
N ALA A 260 15.14 0.44 -20.83
CA ALA A 260 14.48 0.43 -19.53
C ALA A 260 14.91 -0.79 -18.68
N ALA A 261 15.04 -1.97 -19.30
CA ALA A 261 15.46 -3.20 -18.62
C ALA A 261 16.92 -3.11 -18.16
N TYR A 262 17.79 -2.59 -19.03
CA TYR A 262 19.20 -2.32 -18.74
C TYR A 262 19.34 -1.30 -17.59
N ALA A 263 18.50 -0.26 -17.55
CA ALA A 263 18.49 0.70 -16.44
C ALA A 263 18.19 0.05 -15.08
N VAL A 264 17.23 -0.87 -15.02
CA VAL A 264 16.91 -1.63 -13.80
C VAL A 264 18.11 -2.48 -13.36
N VAL A 265 18.80 -3.14 -14.29
CA VAL A 265 20.01 -3.92 -13.96
C VAL A 265 21.16 -3.00 -13.52
N CYS A 266 21.33 -1.85 -14.16
CA CYS A 266 22.30 -0.85 -13.72
C CYS A 266 21.98 -0.31 -12.32
N ALA A 267 20.70 -0.15 -11.97
CA ALA A 267 20.30 0.27 -10.63
C ALA A 267 20.71 -0.75 -9.57
N ALA A 268 20.51 -2.05 -9.85
CA ALA A 268 21.03 -3.11 -9.00
C ALA A 268 22.56 -3.06 -8.87
N LEU A 269 23.29 -2.91 -9.99
CA LEU A 269 24.75 -2.97 -10.05
C LEU A 269 25.48 -1.75 -9.47
N TRP A 270 24.95 -0.54 -9.66
CA TRP A 270 25.59 0.73 -9.25
C TRP A 270 24.88 1.46 -8.10
N GLY A 271 23.62 1.10 -7.80
CA GLY A 271 22.82 1.77 -6.76
C GLY A 271 22.66 0.96 -5.47
N HIS A 272 22.40 -0.35 -5.57
CA HIS A 272 21.94 -1.16 -4.42
C HIS A 272 22.94 -2.20 -3.91
N ALA A 273 23.73 -2.80 -4.80
CA ALA A 273 24.64 -3.88 -4.43
C ALA A 273 25.86 -3.39 -3.64
N GLU A 274 26.25 -4.15 -2.62
CA GLU A 274 27.52 -3.94 -1.92
C GLU A 274 28.71 -4.33 -2.80
N ALA A 275 29.84 -3.63 -2.61
CA ALA A 275 31.03 -3.84 -3.43
C ALA A 275 31.69 -5.20 -3.15
N ASP A 276 31.61 -6.11 -4.12
CA ASP A 276 32.36 -7.36 -4.13
C ASP A 276 33.00 -7.65 -5.50
N HIS A 277 33.81 -8.71 -5.57
CA HIS A 277 34.55 -9.05 -6.79
C HIS A 277 33.63 -9.51 -7.94
N ASP A 278 32.51 -10.16 -7.64
CA ASP A 278 31.58 -10.64 -8.66
C ASP A 278 30.73 -9.49 -9.23
N LEU A 279 30.44 -8.46 -8.42
CA LEU A 279 29.84 -7.20 -8.82
C LEU A 279 30.70 -6.49 -9.87
N TYR A 280 32.00 -6.33 -9.63
CA TYR A 280 32.89 -5.68 -10.60
C TYR A 280 32.98 -6.46 -11.93
N ARG A 281 32.94 -7.80 -11.88
CA ARG A 281 32.87 -8.63 -13.10
C ARG A 281 31.55 -8.44 -13.85
N ALA A 282 30.44 -8.33 -13.13
CA ALA A 282 29.13 -8.07 -13.71
C ALA A 282 29.04 -6.67 -14.32
N ARG A 283 29.57 -5.64 -13.63
CA ARG A 283 29.71 -4.27 -14.15
C ARG A 283 30.50 -4.24 -15.46
N GLY A 284 31.66 -4.90 -15.52
CA GLY A 284 32.44 -4.97 -16.76
C GLY A 284 31.72 -5.68 -17.92
N ARG A 285 30.81 -6.63 -17.66
CA ARG A 285 29.95 -7.22 -18.70
C ARG A 285 28.82 -6.28 -19.12
N ALA A 286 28.22 -5.57 -18.16
CA ALA A 286 27.19 -4.57 -18.43
C ALA A 286 27.76 -3.35 -19.20
N GLU A 287 28.99 -2.90 -18.93
CA GLU A 287 29.65 -1.84 -19.69
C GLU A 287 29.88 -2.22 -21.15
N ARG A 288 30.29 -3.47 -21.42
CA ARG A 288 30.45 -4.00 -22.78
C ARG A 288 29.14 -4.04 -23.56
N TRP A 289 27.99 -4.04 -22.88
CA TRP A 289 26.67 -3.94 -23.50
C TRP A 289 26.43 -2.58 -24.17
N LEU A 290 27.22 -1.54 -23.86
CA LEU A 290 27.17 -0.24 -24.54
C LEU A 290 27.94 -0.21 -25.88
N GLY A 291 28.52 -1.34 -26.29
CA GLY A 291 29.33 -1.46 -27.50
C GLY A 291 30.81 -1.07 -27.30
N GLU A 292 31.56 -0.98 -28.41
CA GLU A 292 33.02 -0.76 -28.39
C GLU A 292 33.45 0.63 -27.91
N LYS A 293 32.54 1.62 -28.01
CA LYS A 293 32.82 3.03 -27.70
C LYS A 293 31.79 3.58 -26.70
N PRO A 294 31.95 3.32 -25.40
CA PRO A 294 31.04 3.84 -24.40
C PRO A 294 31.08 5.38 -24.34
N PRO A 295 30.00 6.03 -23.87
CA PRO A 295 29.87 7.48 -23.85
C PRO A 295 30.78 8.20 -22.82
N ALA A 296 31.48 7.44 -21.98
CA ALA A 296 32.49 7.86 -21.02
C ALA A 296 33.37 6.64 -20.64
N GLN A 297 34.42 6.84 -19.83
CA GLN A 297 35.30 5.76 -19.34
C GLN A 297 35.58 5.93 -17.84
N GLY A 298 35.88 4.82 -17.15
CA GLY A 298 36.20 4.81 -15.72
C GLY A 298 35.11 5.46 -14.87
N ASP A 299 35.51 6.25 -13.87
CA ASP A 299 34.61 6.89 -12.91
C ASP A 299 33.53 7.78 -13.56
N ASP A 300 33.80 8.35 -14.74
CA ASP A 300 32.83 9.15 -15.48
C ASP A 300 31.70 8.29 -16.06
N LEU A 301 32.02 7.05 -16.48
CA LEU A 301 31.03 6.08 -16.94
C LEU A 301 30.19 5.58 -15.77
N ASP A 302 30.81 5.29 -14.64
CA ASP A 302 30.11 4.86 -13.42
C ASP A 302 29.08 5.91 -12.97
N ARG A 303 29.46 7.20 -12.94
CA ARG A 303 28.53 8.29 -12.60
C ARG A 303 27.39 8.40 -13.60
N LEU A 304 27.69 8.21 -14.90
CA LEU A 304 26.70 8.27 -15.96
C LEU A 304 25.68 7.11 -15.84
N LEU A 305 26.16 5.89 -15.60
CA LEU A 305 25.34 4.70 -15.41
C LEU A 305 24.50 4.78 -14.15
N ALA A 306 25.04 5.28 -13.03
CA ALA A 306 24.28 5.49 -11.80
C ALA A 306 23.12 6.50 -12.00
N SER A 307 23.38 7.61 -12.71
CA SER A 307 22.35 8.62 -13.00
C SER A 307 21.26 8.11 -13.95
N PHE A 308 21.65 7.37 -15.00
CA PHE A 308 20.72 6.70 -15.91
C PHE A 308 19.88 5.63 -15.19
N ALA A 309 20.53 4.82 -14.35
CA ALA A 309 19.89 3.78 -13.56
C ALA A 309 18.83 4.35 -12.63
N HIS A 310 19.14 5.43 -11.90
CA HIS A 310 18.16 6.10 -11.03
C HIS A 310 16.93 6.58 -11.81
N SER A 311 17.13 7.19 -12.98
CA SER A 311 16.02 7.66 -13.83
C SER A 311 15.15 6.50 -14.35
N GLY A 312 15.77 5.39 -14.74
CA GLY A 312 15.06 4.22 -15.23
C GLY A 312 14.35 3.43 -14.12
N GLU A 313 14.95 3.35 -12.93
CA GLU A 313 14.31 2.76 -11.75
C GLU A 313 13.04 3.54 -11.38
N GLU A 314 13.13 4.87 -11.27
CA GLU A 314 11.98 5.73 -10.98
C GLU A 314 10.88 5.61 -12.05
N TYR A 315 11.28 5.53 -13.34
CA TYR A 315 10.33 5.31 -14.43
C TYR A 315 9.57 3.98 -14.27
N VAL A 316 10.28 2.87 -14.02
CA VAL A 316 9.66 1.54 -13.87
C VAL A 316 8.85 1.43 -12.58
N ARG A 317 9.34 1.98 -11.47
CA ARG A 317 8.59 2.10 -10.20
C ARG A 317 7.27 2.83 -10.42
N GLY A 318 7.31 3.98 -11.11
CA GLY A 318 6.11 4.73 -11.45
C GLY A 318 5.13 3.98 -12.35
N LEU A 319 5.59 3.06 -13.21
CA LEU A 319 4.68 2.18 -13.97
C LEU A 319 3.97 1.19 -13.05
N LEU A 320 4.68 0.59 -12.09
CA LEU A 320 4.10 -0.34 -11.11
C LEU A 320 3.08 0.38 -10.21
N ASP A 321 3.43 1.54 -9.67
CA ASP A 321 2.57 2.32 -8.77
C ASP A 321 1.24 2.74 -9.44
N ARG A 322 1.26 2.98 -10.76
CA ARG A 322 0.06 3.29 -11.56
C ARG A 322 -0.68 2.06 -12.09
N GLY A 323 -0.19 0.84 -11.80
CA GLY A 323 -0.78 -0.41 -12.30
C GLY A 323 -0.60 -0.63 -13.81
N GLU A 324 0.40 0.00 -14.44
CA GLU A 324 0.71 -0.12 -15.88
C GLU A 324 1.51 -1.40 -16.19
N HIS A 325 1.05 -2.55 -15.68
CA HIS A 325 1.72 -3.87 -15.80
C HIS A 325 2.05 -4.28 -17.23
N ARG A 326 1.20 -3.89 -18.20
CA ARG A 326 1.45 -4.15 -19.64
C ARG A 326 2.77 -3.57 -20.14
N LEU A 327 3.27 -2.50 -19.52
CA LEU A 327 4.56 -1.89 -19.83
C LEU A 327 5.65 -2.36 -18.86
N ALA A 328 5.34 -2.50 -17.57
CA ALA A 328 6.34 -2.87 -16.55
C ALA A 328 6.80 -4.33 -16.66
N ASP A 329 5.89 -5.29 -16.82
CA ASP A 329 6.22 -6.72 -16.74
C ASP A 329 7.20 -7.16 -17.85
N PRO A 330 7.05 -6.74 -19.13
CA PRO A 330 8.04 -7.06 -20.16
C PRO A 330 9.43 -6.49 -19.85
N VAL A 331 9.50 -5.29 -19.23
CA VAL A 331 10.76 -4.66 -18.83
C VAL A 331 11.42 -5.45 -17.71
N LEU A 332 10.68 -5.83 -16.67
CA LEU A 332 11.21 -6.61 -15.56
C LEU A 332 11.64 -8.03 -15.99
N ASN A 333 10.85 -8.68 -16.86
CA ASN A 333 11.21 -9.98 -17.43
C ASN A 333 12.49 -9.89 -18.27
N ARG A 334 12.64 -8.83 -19.08
CA ARG A 334 13.87 -8.61 -19.85
C ARG A 334 15.04 -8.27 -18.94
N ALA A 335 14.84 -7.50 -17.87
CA ALA A 335 15.87 -7.20 -16.89
C ALA A 335 16.38 -8.47 -16.20
N ALA A 336 15.50 -9.40 -15.83
CA ALA A 336 15.89 -10.71 -15.27
C ALA A 336 16.75 -11.55 -16.25
N GLN A 337 16.46 -11.50 -17.55
CA GLN A 337 17.31 -12.13 -18.58
C GLN A 337 18.69 -11.47 -18.65
N LEU A 338 18.75 -10.14 -18.61
CA LEU A 338 20.03 -9.40 -18.59
C LEU A 338 20.83 -9.67 -17.31
N VAL A 339 20.18 -9.81 -16.14
CA VAL A 339 20.83 -10.24 -14.90
C VAL A 339 21.55 -11.57 -15.09
N THR A 340 20.87 -12.56 -15.71
CA THR A 340 21.46 -13.87 -15.99
C THR A 340 22.63 -13.74 -16.97
N GLN A 341 22.45 -12.97 -18.05
CA GLN A 341 23.47 -12.75 -19.08
C GLN A 341 24.72 -12.05 -18.54
N PHE A 342 24.54 -11.11 -17.61
CA PHE A 342 25.63 -10.39 -16.97
C PHE A 342 26.15 -11.08 -15.71
N GLY A 343 25.59 -12.22 -15.30
CA GLY A 343 25.96 -12.89 -14.05
C GLY A 343 25.86 -11.95 -12.85
N ALA A 344 24.76 -11.20 -12.76
CA ALA A 344 24.52 -10.13 -11.78
C ALA A 344 23.55 -10.57 -10.66
N GLN A 345 23.39 -11.87 -10.42
CA GLN A 345 22.39 -12.40 -9.47
C GLN A 345 22.57 -11.84 -8.05
N SER A 346 23.82 -11.72 -7.57
CA SER A 346 24.11 -11.12 -6.27
C SER A 346 23.64 -9.66 -6.18
N ALA A 347 23.77 -8.90 -7.26
CA ALA A 347 23.28 -7.52 -7.32
C ALA A 347 21.75 -7.45 -7.44
N ALA A 348 21.15 -8.36 -8.21
CA ALA A 348 19.71 -8.45 -8.36
C ALA A 348 18.99 -8.72 -7.03
N ALA A 349 19.62 -9.50 -6.13
CA ALA A 349 19.14 -9.73 -4.77
C ALA A 349 19.03 -8.45 -3.90
N ALA A 350 19.74 -7.37 -4.24
CA ALA A 350 19.63 -6.09 -3.56
C ALA A 350 18.54 -5.17 -4.18
N SER A 351 18.11 -5.46 -5.42
CA SER A 351 17.19 -4.61 -6.18
C SER A 351 15.84 -4.42 -5.47
N PRO A 352 15.23 -3.22 -5.54
CA PRO A 352 13.87 -2.97 -5.05
C PRO A 352 12.77 -3.24 -6.11
N LEU A 353 13.15 -3.63 -7.34
CA LEU A 353 12.23 -3.85 -8.46
C LEU A 353 12.23 -5.29 -9.00
N LEU A 354 13.33 -6.03 -8.84
CA LEU A 354 13.46 -7.37 -9.40
C LEU A 354 12.92 -8.45 -8.46
N ALA A 355 12.42 -9.55 -9.03
CA ALA A 355 11.92 -10.70 -8.27
C ALA A 355 12.99 -11.30 -7.34
N ASP A 356 14.24 -11.43 -7.81
CA ASP A 356 15.37 -11.88 -6.99
C ASP A 356 15.55 -11.03 -5.71
N GLY A 357 15.28 -9.72 -5.81
CA GLY A 357 15.35 -8.78 -4.69
C GLY A 357 14.21 -8.95 -3.70
N LEU A 358 13.01 -9.30 -4.17
CA LEU A 358 11.88 -9.66 -3.32
C LEU A 358 12.14 -10.99 -2.60
N ASP A 359 12.61 -12.00 -3.34
CA ASP A 359 12.90 -13.33 -2.79
C ASP A 359 14.01 -13.27 -1.73
N ALA A 360 15.08 -12.50 -1.97
CA ALA A 360 16.13 -12.27 -0.99
C ALA A 360 15.60 -11.63 0.30
N ARG A 361 14.65 -10.70 0.19
CA ARG A 361 13.99 -10.08 1.35
C ARG A 361 13.09 -11.06 2.11
N PHE A 362 12.41 -11.99 1.42
CA PHE A 362 11.69 -13.07 2.08
C PHE A 362 12.63 -14.00 2.85
N THR A 363 13.75 -14.40 2.24
CA THR A 363 14.79 -15.17 2.93
C THR A 363 15.33 -14.42 4.16
N ALA A 364 15.60 -13.11 4.02
CA ALA A 364 16.09 -12.28 5.11
C ALA A 364 15.07 -12.16 6.26
N ALA A 365 13.78 -12.02 5.95
CA ALA A 365 12.72 -12.06 6.95
C ALA A 365 12.64 -13.42 7.65
N GLY A 366 12.82 -14.53 6.93
CA GLY A 366 12.93 -15.87 7.50
C GLY A 366 14.08 -15.97 8.52
N ARG A 367 15.25 -15.41 8.20
CA ARG A 367 16.39 -15.34 9.13
C ARG A 367 16.10 -14.46 10.34
N ALA A 368 15.52 -13.28 10.14
CA ALA A 368 15.15 -12.38 11.24
C ALA A 368 14.14 -13.04 12.20
N LEU A 369 13.13 -13.73 11.67
CA LEU A 369 12.16 -14.49 12.46
C LEU A 369 12.79 -15.68 13.21
N ALA A 370 13.82 -16.30 12.63
CA ALA A 370 14.54 -17.42 13.21
C ALA A 370 15.50 -17.00 14.34
N GLU A 371 16.22 -15.91 14.15
CA GLU A 371 17.16 -15.33 15.13
C GLU A 371 16.43 -14.61 16.26
N GLY A 372 15.26 -14.06 15.98
CA GLY A 372 14.52 -13.20 16.89
C GLY A 372 15.08 -11.78 16.96
N GLY A 373 14.50 -10.99 17.88
CA GLY A 373 14.84 -9.58 18.08
C GLY A 373 13.91 -8.64 17.32
N THR A 374 13.15 -7.84 18.06
CA THR A 374 12.07 -7.02 17.49
C THR A 374 12.55 -6.09 16.39
N GLN A 375 13.66 -5.39 16.59
CA GLN A 375 14.18 -4.46 15.59
C GLN A 375 14.52 -5.16 14.26
N LYS A 376 15.24 -6.28 14.29
CA LYS A 376 15.61 -7.03 13.09
C LYS A 376 14.38 -7.52 12.32
N ILE A 377 13.37 -8.01 13.04
CA ILE A 377 12.11 -8.47 12.44
C ILE A 377 11.38 -7.30 11.80
N ASN A 378 11.27 -6.16 12.50
CA ASN A 378 10.60 -4.96 11.99
C ASN A 378 11.32 -4.39 10.75
N ASP A 379 12.65 -4.34 10.76
CA ASP A 379 13.45 -3.88 9.61
C ASP A 379 13.22 -4.78 8.39
N ALA A 380 13.19 -6.11 8.60
CA ALA A 380 12.93 -7.06 7.52
C ALA A 380 11.50 -6.98 6.97
N VAL A 381 10.50 -6.80 7.84
CA VAL A 381 9.10 -6.59 7.43
C VAL A 381 8.94 -5.27 6.66
N THR A 382 9.61 -4.21 7.10
CA THR A 382 9.59 -2.90 6.44
C THR A 382 10.24 -2.99 5.05
N ALA A 383 11.43 -3.58 4.96
CA ALA A 383 12.13 -3.78 3.69
C ALA A 383 11.32 -4.63 2.70
N LEU A 384 10.57 -5.63 3.18
CA LEU A 384 9.63 -6.41 2.37
C LEU A 384 8.46 -5.56 1.86
N ALA A 385 7.83 -4.78 2.75
CA ALA A 385 6.66 -3.98 2.41
C ALA A 385 6.98 -2.82 1.44
N GLU A 386 8.19 -2.28 1.50
CA GLU A 386 8.68 -1.21 0.61
C GLU A 386 9.10 -1.70 -0.79
N HIS A 387 9.25 -3.02 -0.97
CA HIS A 387 9.61 -3.57 -2.27
C HIS A 387 8.50 -3.34 -3.30
N ALA A 388 8.83 -2.91 -4.53
CA ALA A 388 7.81 -2.49 -5.50
C ALA A 388 6.87 -3.62 -5.95
N LEU A 389 7.35 -4.87 -5.87
CA LEU A 389 6.55 -6.07 -6.17
C LEU A 389 5.77 -6.63 -4.96
N ALA A 390 5.84 -6.00 -3.78
CA ALA A 390 5.16 -6.47 -2.57
C ALA A 390 3.63 -6.39 -2.65
N SER A 391 3.11 -5.45 -3.46
CA SER A 391 1.68 -5.21 -3.67
C SER A 391 1.09 -5.96 -4.88
N VAL A 392 1.91 -6.71 -5.63
CA VAL A 392 1.56 -7.33 -6.91
C VAL A 392 1.24 -8.83 -6.74
N ASP A 393 0.25 -9.33 -7.47
CA ASP A 393 -0.17 -10.74 -7.52
C ASP A 393 -0.41 -11.36 -6.13
N THR A 394 0.32 -12.43 -5.80
CA THR A 394 0.18 -13.18 -4.54
C THR A 394 1.13 -12.70 -3.44
N SER A 395 2.03 -11.76 -3.75
CA SER A 395 2.98 -11.17 -2.81
C SER A 395 2.31 -10.53 -1.58
N PRO A 396 1.16 -9.81 -1.70
CA PRO A 396 0.50 -9.22 -0.53
C PRO A 396 0.17 -10.25 0.55
N VAL A 397 -0.30 -11.45 0.14
CA VAL A 397 -0.65 -12.54 1.05
C VAL A 397 0.61 -13.12 1.71
N ARG A 398 1.70 -13.26 0.96
CA ARG A 398 3.00 -13.72 1.52
C ARG A 398 3.56 -12.71 2.51
N VAL A 399 3.52 -11.41 2.19
CA VAL A 399 3.96 -10.32 3.09
C VAL A 399 3.11 -10.28 4.36
N GLU A 400 1.78 -10.42 4.25
CA GLU A 400 0.91 -10.46 5.43
C GLU A 400 1.24 -11.67 6.32
N ARG A 401 1.59 -12.81 5.73
CA ARG A 401 2.04 -13.98 6.50
C ARG A 401 3.31 -13.71 7.30
N VAL A 402 4.28 -12.99 6.73
CA VAL A 402 5.48 -12.55 7.47
C VAL A 402 5.10 -11.63 8.63
N LYS A 403 4.18 -10.68 8.42
CA LYS A 403 3.67 -9.79 9.47
C LYS A 403 2.99 -10.56 10.60
N MET A 404 2.19 -11.58 10.26
CA MET A 404 1.56 -12.45 11.26
C MET A 404 2.59 -13.26 12.04
N ALA A 405 3.64 -13.76 11.39
CA ALA A 405 4.75 -14.43 12.07
C ALA A 405 5.49 -13.49 13.04
N ALA A 406 5.72 -12.24 12.64
CA ALA A 406 6.32 -11.21 13.47
C ALA A 406 5.46 -10.89 14.70
N ARG A 407 4.13 -10.77 14.52
CA ARG A 407 3.16 -10.60 15.62
C ARG A 407 3.19 -11.76 16.61
N LEU A 408 3.25 -12.99 16.13
CA LEU A 408 3.35 -14.18 16.99
C LEU A 408 4.68 -14.22 17.76
N GLN A 409 5.79 -13.84 17.13
CA GLN A 409 7.08 -13.69 17.82
C GLN A 409 7.02 -12.65 18.94
N ARG A 410 6.38 -11.49 18.70
CA ARG A 410 6.16 -10.48 19.75
C ARG A 410 5.33 -11.03 20.90
N TRP A 411 4.25 -11.76 20.62
CA TRP A 411 3.44 -12.40 21.65
C TRP A 411 4.22 -13.43 22.48
N LEU A 412 5.01 -14.29 21.82
CA LEU A 412 5.88 -15.26 22.50
C LEU A 412 6.95 -14.58 23.37
N ALA A 413 7.50 -13.44 22.91
CA ALA A 413 8.47 -12.65 23.66
C ALA A 413 7.88 -12.07 24.97
N CYS A 414 6.57 -11.81 25.02
CA CYS A 414 5.87 -11.42 26.24
C CYS A 414 5.75 -12.55 27.29
N ARG A 415 6.19 -13.79 26.98
CA ARG A 415 6.13 -14.97 27.86
C ARG A 415 4.71 -15.19 28.41
N PRO A 416 3.75 -15.58 27.56
CA PRO A 416 2.37 -15.73 27.97
C PRO A 416 2.23 -16.72 29.14
N THR A 417 1.47 -16.34 30.17
CA THR A 417 1.14 -17.27 31.26
C THR A 417 0.09 -18.27 30.82
N SER A 418 0.20 -19.52 31.26
CA SER A 418 -0.82 -20.57 31.07
C SER A 418 -1.93 -20.53 32.12
N GLU A 419 -1.86 -19.62 33.10
CA GLU A 419 -2.85 -19.52 34.17
C GLU A 419 -4.20 -19.01 33.66
N VAL A 420 -5.26 -19.73 34.05
CA VAL A 420 -6.67 -19.33 33.84
C VAL A 420 -7.36 -19.24 35.21
N PRO A 421 -7.56 -18.03 35.76
CA PRO A 421 -8.12 -17.87 37.10
C PRO A 421 -9.60 -18.29 37.22
N SER A 422 -10.38 -18.11 36.15
CA SER A 422 -11.81 -18.50 36.09
C SER A 422 -12.27 -18.59 34.64
N VAL A 423 -13.41 -19.25 34.40
CA VAL A 423 -14.05 -19.34 33.07
C VAL A 423 -14.28 -17.94 32.46
N ALA A 424 -14.82 -17.00 33.25
CA ALA A 424 -15.07 -15.63 32.82
C ALA A 424 -13.80 -14.89 32.39
N LYS A 425 -12.69 -15.07 33.14
CA LYS A 425 -11.40 -14.49 32.78
C LYS A 425 -10.78 -15.17 31.56
N GLY A 426 -10.97 -16.49 31.40
CA GLY A 426 -10.55 -17.25 30.23
C GLY A 426 -11.17 -16.73 28.94
N ILE A 427 -12.51 -16.65 28.87
CA ILE A 427 -13.21 -16.17 27.65
C ILE A 427 -12.93 -14.69 27.38
N THR A 428 -12.72 -13.88 28.43
CA THR A 428 -12.30 -12.47 28.28
C THR A 428 -10.91 -12.38 27.64
N ARG A 429 -9.98 -13.23 28.08
CA ARG A 429 -8.63 -13.31 27.50
C ARG A 429 -8.66 -13.82 26.06
N GLN A 430 -9.57 -14.75 25.75
CA GLN A 430 -9.77 -15.21 24.39
C GLN A 430 -10.17 -14.09 23.43
N ILE A 431 -11.08 -13.19 23.83
CA ILE A 431 -11.46 -12.04 23.00
C ILE A 431 -10.37 -10.96 22.90
N ARG A 432 -9.68 -10.67 24.02
CA ARG A 432 -8.73 -9.54 24.10
C ARG A 432 -7.33 -9.86 23.57
N GLU A 433 -6.95 -11.13 23.55
CA GLU A 433 -5.57 -11.55 23.26
C GLU A 433 -5.55 -12.78 22.37
N LEU A 434 -6.10 -13.90 22.82
CA LEU A 434 -5.79 -15.20 22.21
C LEU A 434 -6.48 -15.41 20.86
N GLY A 435 -7.62 -14.76 20.60
CA GLY A 435 -8.25 -14.74 19.27
C GLY A 435 -7.39 -14.02 18.21
N TRP A 436 -6.55 -13.07 18.63
CA TRP A 436 -5.57 -12.44 17.75
C TRP A 436 -4.39 -13.38 17.47
N VAL A 437 -3.98 -14.16 18.47
CA VAL A 437 -2.99 -15.25 18.30
C VAL A 437 -3.52 -16.29 17.32
N ASP A 438 -4.77 -16.73 17.51
CA ASP A 438 -5.43 -17.70 16.62
C ASP A 438 -5.50 -17.15 15.19
N ARG A 439 -5.91 -15.88 15.00
CA ARG A 439 -5.86 -15.20 13.70
C ARG A 439 -4.48 -15.27 13.05
N ALA A 440 -3.43 -14.86 13.75
CA ALA A 440 -2.09 -14.84 13.18
C ALA A 440 -1.58 -16.24 12.85
N LEU A 441 -1.89 -17.24 13.69
CA LEU A 441 -1.55 -18.64 13.45
C LEU A 441 -2.28 -19.20 12.23
N GLU A 442 -3.57 -18.89 12.05
CA GLU A 442 -4.37 -19.32 10.90
C GLU A 442 -3.78 -18.84 9.56
N HIS A 443 -3.28 -17.60 9.50
CA HIS A 443 -2.59 -17.05 8.32
C HIS A 443 -1.29 -17.78 8.01
N LEU A 444 -0.53 -18.14 9.05
CA LEU A 444 0.72 -18.87 8.95
C LEU A 444 0.48 -20.29 8.37
N GLU A 445 -0.55 -20.96 8.88
CA GLU A 445 -0.89 -22.34 8.51
C GLU A 445 -1.65 -22.46 7.19
N ALA A 446 -2.24 -21.38 6.67
CA ALA A 446 -3.01 -21.42 5.43
C ALA A 446 -2.17 -21.69 4.17
N GLY A 447 -0.90 -21.26 4.10
CA GLY A 447 -0.19 -21.23 2.81
C GLY A 447 1.30 -21.57 2.81
N GLY A 448 1.95 -21.72 3.97
CA GLY A 448 3.40 -21.97 4.03
C GLY A 448 4.23 -20.94 3.26
N ASP A 449 5.41 -21.33 2.78
CA ASP A 449 6.19 -20.55 1.81
C ASP A 449 7.09 -21.47 0.96
N THR A 450 7.51 -21.02 -0.21
CA THR A 450 8.45 -21.72 -1.08
C THR A 450 9.91 -21.51 -0.67
N ASP A 451 10.21 -20.41 0.03
CA ASP A 451 11.52 -20.19 0.65
C ASP A 451 11.66 -21.09 1.88
N SER A 452 12.68 -21.95 1.88
CA SER A 452 12.88 -22.95 2.95
C SER A 452 13.24 -22.33 4.29
N VAL A 453 13.98 -21.22 4.29
CA VAL A 453 14.39 -20.53 5.53
C VAL A 453 13.17 -19.93 6.23
N LEU A 454 12.28 -19.31 5.45
CA LEU A 454 11.04 -18.75 5.92
C LEU A 454 10.04 -19.85 6.36
N ALA A 455 9.92 -20.93 5.58
CA ALA A 455 9.07 -22.07 5.93
C ALA A 455 9.50 -22.76 7.25
N ASP A 456 10.81 -22.89 7.49
CA ASP A 456 11.36 -23.43 8.74
C ASP A 456 11.10 -22.50 9.94
N ALA A 457 11.18 -21.18 9.72
CA ALA A 457 10.83 -20.19 10.75
C ALA A 457 9.34 -20.28 11.12
N TYR A 458 8.45 -20.34 10.12
CA TYR A 458 7.00 -20.52 10.33
C TYR A 458 6.68 -21.80 11.09
N SER A 459 7.33 -22.91 10.74
CA SER A 459 7.12 -24.20 11.39
C SER A 459 7.48 -24.18 12.88
N ARG A 460 8.61 -23.53 13.23
CA ARG A 460 9.03 -23.37 14.63
C ARG A 460 8.10 -22.46 15.42
N ILE A 461 7.76 -21.30 14.87
CA ILE A 461 6.85 -20.34 15.51
C ILE A 461 5.49 -21.01 15.75
N GLY A 462 4.92 -21.65 14.73
CA GLY A 462 3.63 -22.33 14.84
C GLY A 462 3.62 -23.44 15.89
N GLU A 463 4.71 -24.21 16.02
CA GLU A 463 4.80 -25.26 17.05
C GLU A 463 4.86 -24.68 18.47
N GLN A 464 5.65 -23.62 18.69
CA GLN A 464 5.71 -22.93 19.97
C GLN A 464 4.35 -22.36 20.37
N VAL A 465 3.66 -21.68 19.44
CA VAL A 465 2.33 -21.14 19.68
C VAL A 465 1.34 -22.25 20.01
N ARG A 466 1.29 -23.34 19.24
CA ARG A 466 0.40 -24.47 19.53
C ARG A 466 0.64 -25.09 20.91
N SER A 467 1.90 -25.19 21.34
CA SER A 467 2.25 -25.70 22.67
C SER A 467 1.65 -24.82 23.78
N GLU A 468 1.81 -23.50 23.68
CA GLU A 468 1.23 -22.54 24.63
C GLU A 468 -0.31 -22.56 24.61
N ARG A 469 -0.91 -22.63 23.42
CA ARG A 469 -2.37 -22.73 23.26
C ARG A 469 -2.91 -24.00 23.90
N ARG A 470 -2.23 -25.15 23.71
CA ARG A 470 -2.62 -26.42 24.35
C ARG A 470 -2.59 -26.33 25.87
N ALA A 471 -1.54 -25.72 26.46
CA ALA A 471 -1.47 -25.53 27.90
C ALA A 471 -2.62 -24.66 28.44
N LEU A 472 -2.96 -23.58 27.72
CA LEU A 472 -4.09 -22.70 28.04
C LEU A 472 -5.45 -23.40 27.94
N ASP A 473 -5.68 -24.19 26.90
CA ASP A 473 -6.93 -24.95 26.74
C ASP A 473 -7.10 -26.00 27.83
N HIS A 474 -6.01 -26.67 28.23
CA HIS A 474 -6.04 -27.62 29.34
C HIS A 474 -6.43 -26.91 30.65
N ALA A 475 -5.73 -25.83 31.00
CA ALA A 475 -6.03 -25.04 32.20
C ALA A 475 -7.47 -24.48 32.17
N PHE A 476 -7.94 -23.98 31.03
CA PHE A 476 -9.31 -23.51 30.87
C PHE A 476 -10.33 -24.63 31.05
N SER A 477 -10.14 -25.77 30.37
CA SER A 477 -11.08 -26.89 30.41
C SER A 477 -11.24 -27.47 31.82
N GLU A 478 -10.18 -27.46 32.62
CA GLU A 478 -10.22 -27.86 34.03
C GLU A 478 -11.06 -26.88 34.87
N ARG A 479 -10.91 -25.57 34.65
CA ARG A 479 -11.77 -24.56 35.28
C ARG A 479 -13.21 -24.67 34.81
N LEU A 480 -13.43 -24.99 33.53
CA LEU A 480 -14.75 -25.19 32.95
C LEU A 480 -15.44 -26.40 33.60
N ALA A 481 -14.75 -27.52 33.74
CA ALA A 481 -15.28 -28.73 34.37
C ALA A 481 -15.77 -28.44 35.80
N VAL A 482 -14.95 -27.79 36.63
CA VAL A 482 -15.32 -27.39 38.00
C VAL A 482 -16.54 -26.47 38.00
N TRP A 483 -16.51 -25.40 37.21
CA TRP A 483 -17.61 -24.43 37.14
C TRP A 483 -18.94 -25.06 36.72
N THR A 484 -18.90 -25.98 35.74
CA THR A 484 -20.09 -26.70 35.27
C THR A 484 -20.63 -27.66 36.33
N ALA A 485 -19.75 -28.44 36.98
CA ALA A 485 -20.14 -29.44 37.97
C ALA A 485 -20.74 -28.80 39.22
N ASP A 486 -20.19 -27.67 39.68
CA ASP A 486 -20.69 -26.91 40.83
C ASP A 486 -22.01 -26.20 40.53
N GLY A 487 -22.41 -26.07 39.26
CA GLY A 487 -23.62 -25.35 38.86
C GLY A 487 -23.57 -23.86 39.22
N THR A 488 -22.37 -23.28 39.30
CA THR A 488 -22.17 -21.90 39.75
C THR A 488 -22.79 -20.93 38.75
N ALA A 489 -23.59 -19.97 39.25
CA ALA A 489 -24.22 -18.97 38.40
C ALA A 489 -23.16 -18.16 37.61
N PRO A 490 -23.43 -17.78 36.34
CA PRO A 490 -22.48 -17.01 35.52
C PRO A 490 -22.12 -15.63 36.08
N GLY A 491 -22.93 -15.08 36.98
CA GLY A 491 -22.73 -13.74 37.54
C GLY A 491 -22.72 -12.67 36.46
N THR A 492 -21.64 -11.91 36.37
CA THR A 492 -21.49 -10.86 35.34
C THR A 492 -21.07 -11.39 33.97
N MET A 493 -20.65 -12.66 33.85
CA MET A 493 -20.30 -13.29 32.58
C MET A 493 -21.54 -13.38 31.67
N LEU A 494 -21.43 -12.88 30.43
CA LEU A 494 -22.48 -13.07 29.43
C LEU A 494 -22.50 -14.52 28.97
N THR A 495 -23.69 -15.07 28.80
CA THR A 495 -23.95 -16.43 28.32
C THR A 495 -24.98 -16.37 27.21
N VAL A 496 -25.05 -17.40 26.35
CA VAL A 496 -26.04 -17.45 25.25
C VAL A 496 -27.46 -17.25 25.76
N GLU A 497 -27.83 -17.88 26.88
CA GLU A 497 -29.17 -17.77 27.44
C GLU A 497 -29.44 -16.44 28.17
N SER A 498 -28.41 -15.65 28.52
CA SER A 498 -28.59 -14.31 29.12
C SER A 498 -28.39 -13.16 28.13
N PHE A 499 -27.98 -13.44 26.89
CA PHE A 499 -27.66 -12.43 25.89
C PHE A 499 -28.85 -11.51 25.55
N LEU A 500 -30.02 -12.08 25.26
CA LEU A 500 -31.21 -11.30 24.91
C LEU A 500 -31.65 -10.40 26.06
N ASP A 501 -31.60 -10.89 27.30
CA ASP A 501 -31.97 -10.11 28.48
C ASP A 501 -30.97 -8.99 28.77
N ARG A 502 -29.67 -9.28 28.73
CA ARG A 502 -28.63 -8.34 29.19
C ARG A 502 -28.12 -7.36 28.14
N VAL A 503 -28.29 -7.67 26.85
CA VAL A 503 -27.80 -6.83 25.73
C VAL A 503 -28.96 -6.27 24.91
N VAL A 504 -29.91 -7.13 24.53
CA VAL A 504 -31.00 -6.71 23.62
C VAL A 504 -32.10 -5.97 24.37
N ALA A 505 -32.51 -6.42 25.56
CA ALA A 505 -33.60 -5.78 26.31
C ALA A 505 -33.32 -4.30 26.67
N PRO A 506 -32.10 -3.90 27.10
CA PRO A 506 -31.75 -2.50 27.31
C PRO A 506 -31.77 -1.67 26.02
N LEU A 507 -31.40 -2.29 24.89
CA LEU A 507 -31.40 -1.65 23.58
C LEU A 507 -32.82 -1.37 23.11
N VAL A 508 -33.72 -2.36 23.19
CA VAL A 508 -35.15 -2.20 22.87
C VAL A 508 -35.85 -1.20 23.80
N ALA A 509 -35.38 -1.08 25.05
CA ALA A 509 -35.89 -0.09 25.99
C ALA A 509 -35.49 1.36 25.64
N SER A 510 -34.43 1.53 24.85
CA SER A 510 -33.89 2.84 24.48
C SER A 510 -34.65 3.39 23.26
N PRO A 511 -35.25 4.59 23.34
CA PRO A 511 -36.03 5.15 22.23
C PRO A 511 -35.21 5.28 20.94
N GLY A 512 -35.82 4.99 19.79
CA GLY A 512 -35.20 5.19 18.48
C GLY A 512 -34.21 4.10 18.04
N HIS A 513 -33.98 3.06 18.85
CA HIS A 513 -33.06 1.98 18.51
C HIS A 513 -33.76 0.76 17.97
N ARG A 514 -33.49 0.47 16.71
CA ARG A 514 -33.94 -0.75 16.03
C ARG A 514 -32.78 -1.72 15.89
N VAL A 515 -33.03 -3.01 16.13
CA VAL A 515 -31.97 -4.03 16.22
C VAL A 515 -31.92 -4.87 14.96
N LEU A 516 -30.72 -4.99 14.37
CA LEU A 516 -30.37 -6.07 13.45
C LEU A 516 -29.37 -7.00 14.14
N LEU A 517 -29.83 -8.16 14.59
CA LEU A 517 -29.00 -9.22 15.17
C LEU A 517 -28.51 -10.15 14.07
N LEU A 518 -27.24 -10.02 13.71
CA LEU A 518 -26.57 -10.89 12.74
C LEU A 518 -25.83 -11.99 13.49
N LEU A 519 -26.27 -13.24 13.31
CA LEU A 519 -25.58 -14.41 13.86
C LEU A 519 -24.80 -15.10 12.74
N VAL A 520 -23.47 -15.08 12.82
CA VAL A 520 -22.58 -15.81 11.90
C VAL A 520 -22.25 -17.15 12.54
N ASP A 521 -22.88 -18.22 12.05
CA ASP A 521 -22.77 -19.58 12.61
C ASP A 521 -21.32 -20.08 12.55
N GLY A 522 -20.75 -20.40 13.71
CA GLY A 522 -19.35 -20.83 13.85
C GLY A 522 -18.29 -19.71 13.81
N MET A 523 -18.65 -18.43 13.88
CA MET A 523 -17.68 -17.33 13.93
C MET A 523 -16.80 -17.38 15.20
N SER A 524 -15.49 -17.53 15.02
CA SER A 524 -14.49 -17.50 16.09
C SER A 524 -14.07 -16.07 16.46
N ALA A 525 -13.36 -15.92 17.57
CA ALA A 525 -12.73 -14.66 17.96
C ALA A 525 -11.75 -14.11 16.91
N ALA A 526 -11.05 -15.00 16.19
CA ALA A 526 -10.14 -14.65 15.10
C ALA A 526 -10.87 -14.00 13.91
N ILE A 527 -11.94 -14.64 13.43
CA ILE A 527 -12.80 -14.10 12.36
C ILE A 527 -13.39 -12.75 12.77
N ALA A 528 -13.88 -12.65 14.01
CA ALA A 528 -14.45 -11.41 14.52
C ALA A 528 -13.43 -10.28 14.65
N ALA A 529 -12.15 -10.57 14.91
CA ALA A 529 -11.07 -9.58 14.86
C ALA A 529 -10.90 -9.01 13.44
N GLU A 530 -10.90 -9.88 12.41
CA GLU A 530 -10.78 -9.49 11.00
C GLU A 530 -11.98 -8.69 10.50
N LEU A 531 -13.19 -9.20 10.72
CA LEU A 531 -14.41 -8.49 10.32
C LEU A 531 -14.52 -7.15 11.04
N GLY A 532 -14.19 -7.10 12.32
CA GLY A 532 -14.20 -5.85 13.09
C GLY A 532 -13.21 -4.83 12.55
N GLU A 533 -12.00 -5.25 12.13
CA GLU A 533 -11.02 -4.38 11.49
C GLU A 533 -11.53 -3.81 10.16
N GLU A 534 -12.13 -4.64 9.30
CA GLU A 534 -12.71 -4.18 8.02
C GLU A 534 -13.92 -3.24 8.25
N LEU A 535 -14.79 -3.57 9.21
CA LEU A 535 -16.00 -2.80 9.51
C LEU A 535 -15.70 -1.41 10.09
N ARG A 536 -14.56 -1.24 10.77
CA ARG A 536 -14.13 0.06 11.33
C ARG A 536 -14.00 1.18 10.31
N ALA A 537 -13.86 0.86 9.02
CA ALA A 537 -13.89 1.88 7.96
C ALA A 537 -15.26 2.58 7.82
N HIS A 538 -16.34 1.95 8.29
CA HIS A 538 -17.72 2.41 8.07
C HIS A 538 -18.62 2.38 9.31
N TRP A 539 -18.16 1.80 10.42
CA TRP A 539 -18.92 1.60 11.66
C TRP A 539 -18.07 1.93 12.89
N SER A 540 -18.69 2.47 13.93
CA SER A 540 -18.08 2.55 15.27
C SER A 540 -18.49 1.34 16.10
N GLU A 541 -17.51 0.67 16.71
CA GLU A 541 -17.75 -0.44 17.64
C GLU A 541 -17.89 0.05 19.08
N TYR A 542 -18.82 -0.54 19.83
CA TYR A 542 -19.16 -0.19 21.20
C TYR A 542 -19.07 -1.39 22.14
N ASP A 543 -18.81 -1.10 23.41
CA ASP A 543 -19.08 -1.99 24.53
C ASP A 543 -20.56 -1.88 24.90
N PRO A 544 -21.39 -2.94 24.71
CA PRO A 544 -22.83 -2.84 24.88
C PRO A 544 -23.31 -3.06 26.33
N LEU A 545 -22.41 -3.25 27.31
CA LEU A 545 -22.79 -3.50 28.70
C LEU A 545 -22.57 -2.26 29.60
N PRO A 546 -23.58 -1.85 30.39
CA PRO A 546 -23.43 -0.82 31.40
C PRO A 546 -22.56 -1.35 32.56
N GLU A 547 -21.35 -0.83 32.65
CA GLU A 547 -20.28 -1.05 33.65
C GLU A 547 -20.22 -2.39 34.42
N PRO A 548 -19.13 -3.13 34.19
CA PRO A 548 -18.18 -3.52 35.24
C PRO A 548 -16.94 -2.62 35.14
N ALA A 549 -16.43 -2.12 36.26
CA ALA A 549 -15.25 -1.24 36.35
C ALA A 549 -14.16 -1.54 35.29
N GLY A 550 -13.71 -0.51 34.57
CA GLY A 550 -12.60 -0.59 33.60
C GLY A 550 -12.92 -0.04 32.21
N ALA A 551 -11.92 -0.09 31.32
CA ALA A 551 -12.01 0.39 29.93
C ALA A 551 -13.06 -0.38 29.10
N PRO A 552 -13.70 0.26 28.10
CA PRO A 552 -14.58 -0.42 27.16
C PRO A 552 -13.83 -1.56 26.47
N ALA A 553 -14.53 -2.67 26.21
CA ALA A 553 -13.95 -3.84 25.57
C ALA A 553 -14.98 -4.57 24.71
N ARG A 554 -14.53 -5.17 23.61
CA ARG A 554 -15.29 -6.20 22.90
C ARG A 554 -15.68 -7.31 23.89
N ARG A 555 -16.93 -7.75 23.84
CA ARG A 555 -17.49 -8.68 24.82
C ARG A 555 -17.42 -10.13 24.33
N ALA A 556 -17.26 -11.02 25.30
CA ALA A 556 -17.34 -12.46 25.13
C ALA A 556 -18.70 -12.95 25.63
N VAL A 557 -19.31 -13.89 24.91
CA VAL A 557 -20.48 -14.65 25.33
C VAL A 557 -20.06 -16.10 25.51
N ALA A 558 -20.46 -16.73 26.62
CA ALA A 558 -20.19 -18.13 26.87
C ALA A 558 -21.22 -19.01 26.16
N ALA A 559 -20.74 -19.96 25.34
CA ALA A 559 -21.55 -20.95 24.66
C ALA A 559 -22.30 -21.88 25.64
N ALA A 560 -23.31 -22.57 25.13
CA ALA A 560 -23.90 -23.72 25.82
C ALA A 560 -23.02 -24.97 25.61
N LEU A 561 -23.22 -26.01 26.42
CA LEU A 561 -22.43 -27.26 26.34
C LEU A 561 -23.32 -28.44 25.96
N PRO A 562 -22.90 -29.30 25.00
CA PRO A 562 -21.75 -29.12 24.11
C PRO A 562 -21.92 -27.90 23.18
N THR A 563 -20.83 -27.33 22.69
CA THR A 563 -20.82 -26.13 21.81
C THR A 563 -21.30 -26.47 20.38
N LEU A 564 -22.52 -26.98 20.27
CA LEU A 564 -23.18 -27.31 19.02
C LEU A 564 -24.18 -26.22 18.66
N THR A 565 -24.37 -25.99 17.36
CA THR A 565 -25.43 -25.13 16.83
C THR A 565 -26.81 -25.44 17.40
N THR A 566 -27.21 -26.72 17.42
CA THR A 566 -28.53 -27.16 17.92
C THR A 566 -28.77 -26.88 19.40
N VAL A 567 -27.70 -26.60 20.16
CA VAL A 567 -27.73 -26.26 21.59
C VAL A 567 -27.52 -24.76 21.78
N SER A 568 -26.38 -24.23 21.36
CA SER A 568 -26.03 -22.82 21.61
C SER A 568 -26.91 -21.84 20.85
N ARG A 569 -27.20 -22.05 19.56
CA ARG A 569 -27.99 -21.13 18.75
C ARG A 569 -29.45 -21.10 19.22
N THR A 570 -30.01 -22.29 19.44
CA THR A 570 -31.34 -22.43 20.03
C THR A 570 -31.42 -21.74 21.38
N SER A 571 -30.42 -21.96 22.26
CA SER A 571 -30.41 -21.34 23.60
C SER A 571 -30.32 -19.82 23.56
N LEU A 572 -29.56 -19.27 22.59
CA LEU A 572 -29.46 -17.83 22.37
C LEU A 572 -30.81 -17.23 21.97
N PHE A 573 -31.50 -17.80 20.99
CA PHE A 573 -32.77 -17.28 20.51
C PHE A 573 -33.96 -17.58 21.44
N ALA A 574 -33.87 -18.64 22.25
CA ALA A 574 -34.88 -18.99 23.23
C ALA A 574 -34.70 -18.28 24.59
N GLY A 575 -33.55 -17.66 24.86
CA GLY A 575 -33.24 -17.04 26.15
C GLY A 575 -33.16 -18.03 27.32
N THR A 576 -33.00 -19.32 27.03
CA THR A 576 -32.92 -20.40 28.03
C THR A 576 -32.10 -21.55 27.47
N LEU A 577 -31.40 -22.29 28.33
CA LEU A 577 -30.62 -23.47 27.90
C LEU A 577 -31.55 -24.57 27.39
N MET A 578 -31.44 -24.89 26.10
CA MET A 578 -32.20 -25.97 25.48
C MET A 578 -31.54 -26.47 24.19
N LYS A 579 -31.96 -27.66 23.77
CA LYS A 579 -31.68 -28.20 22.45
C LYS A 579 -32.92 -28.01 21.57
N GLY A 580 -32.73 -27.66 20.31
CA GLY A 580 -33.81 -27.48 19.34
C GLY A 580 -33.30 -27.29 17.91
N ASP A 581 -34.17 -26.76 17.07
CA ASP A 581 -33.90 -26.49 15.66
C ASP A 581 -34.45 -25.11 15.20
N GLN A 582 -34.35 -24.83 13.89
CA GLN A 582 -34.82 -23.57 13.30
C GLN A 582 -36.33 -23.32 13.51
N SER A 583 -37.14 -24.37 13.65
CA SER A 583 -38.58 -24.23 13.90
C SER A 583 -38.86 -23.76 15.33
N ASP A 584 -38.08 -24.24 16.30
CA ASP A 584 -38.11 -23.74 17.67
C ASP A 584 -37.63 -22.29 17.73
N GLU A 585 -36.54 -21.95 17.03
CA GLU A 585 -36.00 -20.60 16.95
C GLU A 585 -37.05 -19.61 16.38
N LYS A 586 -37.70 -19.94 15.25
CA LYS A 586 -38.77 -19.12 14.64
C LYS A 586 -39.98 -18.96 15.55
N ARG A 587 -40.31 -19.98 16.35
CA ARG A 587 -41.46 -19.96 17.28
C ARG A 587 -41.17 -19.16 18.54
N LEU A 588 -40.00 -19.34 19.15
CA LEU A 588 -39.66 -18.82 20.48
C LEU A 588 -39.07 -17.41 20.45
N PHE A 589 -38.33 -17.04 19.41
CA PHE A 589 -37.65 -15.74 19.34
C PHE A 589 -38.62 -14.54 19.40
N PRO A 590 -39.75 -14.51 18.65
CA PRO A 590 -40.70 -13.40 18.73
C PRO A 590 -41.43 -13.29 20.09
N GLN A 591 -41.45 -14.37 20.87
CA GLN A 591 -42.16 -14.45 22.15
C GLN A 591 -41.30 -13.97 23.33
N GLN A 592 -40.04 -13.57 23.09
CA GLN A 592 -39.12 -13.20 24.15
C GLN A 592 -39.57 -11.92 24.88
N PRO A 593 -39.53 -11.88 26.23
CA PRO A 593 -39.94 -10.71 26.99
C PRO A 593 -39.14 -9.44 26.67
N CYS A 594 -37.91 -9.57 26.17
CA CYS A 594 -37.02 -8.46 25.85
C CYS A 594 -37.61 -7.50 24.80
N TRP A 595 -38.53 -7.96 23.94
CA TRP A 595 -39.15 -7.14 22.90
C TRP A 595 -40.20 -6.16 23.43
N LYS A 596 -40.72 -6.32 24.66
CA LYS A 596 -41.74 -5.44 25.26
C LYS A 596 -42.96 -5.21 24.36
N GLY A 597 -43.36 -6.23 23.59
CA GLY A 597 -44.46 -6.17 22.64
C GLY A 597 -44.14 -5.54 21.27
N ALA A 598 -42.89 -5.12 21.03
CA ALA A 598 -42.42 -4.79 19.69
C ALA A 598 -42.32 -6.05 18.82
N PRO A 599 -42.62 -5.95 17.51
CA PRO A 599 -42.48 -7.09 16.61
C PRO A 599 -41.00 -7.48 16.47
N ALA A 600 -40.74 -8.78 16.46
CA ALA A 600 -39.42 -9.34 16.22
C ALA A 600 -39.53 -10.57 15.31
N ALA A 601 -38.62 -10.70 14.36
CA ALA A 601 -38.59 -11.79 13.39
C ALA A 601 -37.18 -12.34 13.22
N ILE A 602 -37.08 -13.64 12.96
CA ILE A 602 -35.82 -14.33 12.67
C ILE A 602 -35.88 -14.97 11.28
N PHE A 603 -34.78 -14.82 10.54
CA PHE A 603 -34.61 -15.31 9.19
C PHE A 603 -33.36 -16.18 9.07
N HIS A 604 -33.44 -17.23 8.28
CA HIS A 604 -32.38 -18.21 8.05
C HIS A 604 -31.96 -18.24 6.58
N LYS A 605 -31.05 -19.15 6.22
CA LYS A 605 -30.45 -19.27 4.88
C LYS A 605 -31.45 -19.25 3.73
N ASP A 606 -32.57 -19.95 3.83
CA ASP A 606 -33.58 -19.98 2.75
C ASP A 606 -34.33 -18.65 2.62
N ASP A 607 -34.44 -17.89 3.70
CA ASP A 607 -35.09 -16.58 3.73
C ASP A 607 -34.20 -15.46 3.14
N LEU A 608 -32.91 -15.74 2.90
CA LEU A 608 -31.98 -14.81 2.25
C LEU A 608 -32.09 -14.83 0.72
N ARG A 609 -32.82 -15.78 0.13
CA ARG A 609 -32.97 -15.88 -1.32
C ARG A 609 -34.07 -14.95 -1.82
N GLY A 610 -33.74 -14.12 -2.81
CA GLY A 610 -34.70 -13.27 -3.50
C GLY A 610 -35.75 -14.07 -4.27
N PRO A 611 -37.00 -13.55 -4.39
CA PRO A 611 -38.03 -14.16 -5.24
C PRO A 611 -37.71 -14.05 -6.74
N ASP A 612 -36.83 -13.11 -7.13
CA ASP A 612 -36.42 -12.83 -8.52
C ASP A 612 -34.95 -12.39 -8.60
N THR A 613 -34.47 -12.12 -9.82
CA THR A 613 -33.08 -11.72 -10.09
C THR A 613 -32.73 -10.30 -9.63
N GLY A 614 -33.71 -9.45 -9.34
CA GLY A 614 -33.51 -8.06 -8.92
C GLY A 614 -33.52 -7.87 -7.40
N SER A 615 -34.10 -8.81 -6.66
CA SER A 615 -34.32 -8.71 -5.23
C SER A 615 -33.16 -9.31 -4.43
N PRO A 616 -32.54 -8.55 -3.51
CA PRO A 616 -31.40 -9.04 -2.73
C PRO A 616 -31.81 -10.06 -1.65
N PHE A 617 -33.07 -10.03 -1.21
CA PHE A 617 -33.61 -10.84 -0.11
C PHE A 617 -35.03 -11.33 -0.43
N SER A 618 -35.54 -12.28 0.37
CA SER A 618 -36.95 -12.67 0.30
C SER A 618 -37.88 -11.49 0.59
N THR A 619 -39.14 -11.61 0.14
CA THR A 619 -40.17 -10.60 0.40
C THR A 619 -40.35 -10.36 1.90
N ALA A 620 -40.42 -11.43 2.70
CA ALA A 620 -40.62 -11.33 4.15
C ALA A 620 -39.47 -10.62 4.86
N LEU A 621 -38.21 -10.91 4.49
CA LEU A 621 -37.06 -10.21 5.06
C LEU A 621 -37.01 -8.75 4.61
N THR A 622 -37.36 -8.45 3.36
CA THR A 622 -37.42 -7.08 2.84
C THR A 622 -38.48 -6.26 3.58
N GLU A 623 -39.68 -6.80 3.77
CA GLU A 623 -40.76 -6.15 4.54
C GLU A 623 -40.35 -5.95 6.00
N ALA A 624 -39.77 -6.98 6.64
CA ALA A 624 -39.29 -6.86 8.01
C ALA A 624 -38.20 -5.82 8.15
N LEU A 625 -37.25 -5.71 7.19
CA LEU A 625 -36.20 -4.68 7.17
C LEU A 625 -36.76 -3.28 6.87
N ALA A 626 -37.87 -3.14 6.14
CA ALA A 626 -38.51 -1.86 5.88
C ALA A 626 -39.39 -1.35 7.04
N ASP A 627 -39.93 -2.25 7.87
CA ASP A 627 -40.74 -1.87 9.03
C ASP A 627 -39.88 -1.28 10.17
N GLU A 628 -40.07 0.02 10.45
CA GLU A 628 -39.37 0.78 11.48
C GLU A 628 -39.56 0.24 12.91
N ARG A 629 -40.57 -0.60 13.16
CA ARG A 629 -40.84 -1.19 14.48
C ARG A 629 -40.28 -2.60 14.65
N THR A 630 -39.99 -3.29 13.56
CA THR A 630 -39.62 -4.72 13.60
C THR A 630 -38.13 -4.90 13.88
N HIS A 631 -37.80 -5.60 14.97
CA HIS A 631 -36.46 -6.08 15.24
C HIS A 631 -36.18 -7.34 14.41
N VAL A 632 -34.99 -7.43 13.83
CA VAL A 632 -34.67 -8.49 12.86
C VAL A 632 -33.47 -9.27 13.35
N ALA A 633 -33.56 -10.59 13.36
CA ALA A 633 -32.43 -11.50 13.50
C ALA A 633 -32.20 -12.25 12.18
N VAL A 634 -30.94 -12.39 11.76
CA VAL A 634 -30.57 -13.12 10.56
C VAL A 634 -29.41 -14.07 10.86
N VAL A 635 -29.58 -15.34 10.49
CA VAL A 635 -28.59 -16.39 10.68
C VAL A 635 -27.81 -16.63 9.37
N LEU A 636 -26.50 -16.47 9.42
CA LEU A 636 -25.56 -16.60 8.30
C LEU A 636 -24.65 -17.83 8.50
N ASN A 637 -24.90 -18.91 7.76
CA ASN A 637 -24.21 -20.19 7.95
C ASN A 637 -22.87 -20.33 7.18
N THR A 638 -22.33 -19.24 6.64
CA THR A 638 -21.23 -19.31 5.67
C THR A 638 -19.95 -19.92 6.25
N VAL A 639 -19.65 -19.65 7.52
CA VAL A 639 -18.44 -20.15 8.17
C VAL A 639 -18.57 -21.66 8.41
N ASP A 640 -19.61 -22.12 9.09
CA ASP A 640 -19.83 -23.56 9.35
C ASP A 640 -19.93 -24.40 8.05
N ASP A 641 -20.66 -23.92 7.03
CA ASP A 641 -20.76 -24.58 5.73
C ASP A 641 -19.38 -24.84 5.09
N ARG A 642 -18.45 -23.88 5.24
CA ARG A 642 -17.06 -24.01 4.76
C ARG A 642 -16.25 -24.94 5.64
N LEU A 643 -16.33 -24.85 6.96
CA LEU A 643 -15.64 -25.77 7.89
C LEU A 643 -16.03 -27.25 7.64
N GLY A 644 -17.25 -27.50 7.17
CA GLY A 644 -17.71 -28.84 6.81
C GLY A 644 -17.11 -29.42 5.52
N LYS A 645 -16.58 -28.59 4.61
CA LYS A 645 -16.30 -28.99 3.21
C LYS A 645 -14.96 -28.52 2.64
N GLU A 646 -14.45 -27.37 3.07
CA GLU A 646 -13.39 -26.63 2.38
C GLU A 646 -12.33 -26.15 3.37
N GLN A 647 -11.09 -26.61 3.20
CA GLN A 647 -9.95 -26.02 3.91
C GLN A 647 -9.53 -24.74 3.19
N LYS A 648 -9.49 -23.63 3.93
CA LYS A 648 -8.95 -22.36 3.41
C LYS A 648 -7.42 -22.50 3.27
N LEU A 649 -6.96 -22.51 2.02
CA LEU A 649 -5.55 -22.62 1.63
C LEU A 649 -5.11 -21.32 0.91
N GLY A 650 -3.86 -20.93 1.08
CA GLY A 650 -3.29 -19.71 0.51
C GLY A 650 -3.53 -18.48 1.39
N ASP A 651 -4.70 -17.84 1.23
CA ASP A 651 -5.10 -16.65 1.99
C ASP A 651 -5.94 -17.05 3.21
N GLY A 652 -5.41 -16.80 4.42
CA GLY A 652 -6.10 -17.08 5.68
C GLY A 652 -7.16 -16.05 6.06
N ALA A 653 -7.17 -14.88 5.42
CA ALA A 653 -7.97 -13.73 5.86
C ALA A 653 -9.46 -13.90 5.57
N TRP A 654 -10.33 -13.68 6.55
CA TRP A 654 -11.76 -13.51 6.34
C TRP A 654 -12.12 -12.07 5.98
N ARG A 655 -12.98 -11.93 4.96
CA ARG A 655 -13.52 -10.63 4.53
C ARG A 655 -15.04 -10.60 4.59
N ILE A 656 -15.62 -9.42 4.74
CA ILE A 656 -17.08 -9.21 4.75
C ILE A 656 -17.72 -9.83 3.49
N LYS A 657 -17.10 -9.62 2.32
CA LYS A 657 -17.57 -10.15 1.03
C LYS A 657 -17.62 -11.68 0.96
N GLU A 658 -16.90 -12.38 1.83
CA GLU A 658 -16.86 -13.84 1.86
C GLU A 658 -18.01 -14.43 2.69
N ILE A 659 -18.67 -13.63 3.54
CA ILE A 659 -19.82 -14.04 4.33
C ILE A 659 -21.09 -13.73 3.55
N GLY A 660 -21.72 -14.78 2.99
CA GLY A 660 -22.89 -14.65 2.15
C GLY A 660 -24.01 -13.85 2.83
N GLY A 661 -24.46 -12.78 2.18
CA GLY A 661 -25.55 -11.92 2.65
C GLY A 661 -25.15 -10.82 3.63
N LEU A 662 -23.92 -10.84 4.19
CA LEU A 662 -23.50 -9.87 5.21
C LEU A 662 -23.46 -8.43 4.69
N GLU A 663 -22.80 -8.18 3.55
CA GLU A 663 -22.65 -6.83 3.01
C GLU A 663 -24.01 -6.16 2.63
N PRO A 664 -24.94 -6.84 1.93
CA PRO A 664 -26.29 -6.29 1.72
C PRO A 664 -27.06 -5.99 3.01
N LEU A 665 -26.92 -6.84 4.04
CA LEU A 665 -27.59 -6.64 5.34
C LEU A 665 -27.03 -5.42 6.08
N LEU A 666 -25.70 -5.26 6.10
CA LEU A 666 -25.04 -4.08 6.67
C LEU A 666 -25.45 -2.80 5.93
N ARG A 667 -25.56 -2.85 4.60
CA ARG A 667 -26.06 -1.73 3.79
C ARG A 667 -27.49 -1.37 4.17
N ALA A 668 -28.37 -2.35 4.32
CA ALA A 668 -29.76 -2.15 4.75
C ALA A 668 -29.83 -1.58 6.17
N ALA A 669 -29.03 -2.11 7.11
CA ALA A 669 -28.95 -1.62 8.48
C ALA A 669 -28.55 -0.15 8.54
N ARG A 670 -27.52 0.25 7.78
CA ARG A 670 -27.08 1.64 7.72
C ARG A 670 -28.13 2.55 7.11
N ALA A 671 -28.83 2.11 6.06
CA ALA A 671 -29.92 2.88 5.45
C ALA A 671 -31.11 3.06 6.41
N GLY A 672 -31.41 2.05 7.23
CA GLY A 672 -32.48 2.06 8.21
C GLY A 672 -32.09 2.57 9.61
N GLY A 673 -30.88 3.12 9.78
CA GLY A 673 -30.38 3.60 11.09
C GLY A 673 -30.35 2.53 12.18
N MET A 674 -30.24 1.25 11.81
CA MET A 674 -30.32 0.14 12.75
C MET A 674 -29.01 -0.02 13.56
N THR A 675 -29.16 -0.41 14.82
CA THR A 675 -28.07 -0.92 15.66
C THR A 675 -27.79 -2.36 15.28
N VAL A 676 -26.55 -2.64 14.87
CA VAL A 676 -26.14 -3.98 14.44
C VAL A 676 -25.45 -4.69 15.60
N LEU A 677 -25.95 -5.86 15.98
CA LEU A 677 -25.28 -6.79 16.88
C LEU A 677 -24.78 -7.96 16.04
N LEU A 678 -23.47 -8.13 15.92
CA LEU A 678 -22.84 -9.23 15.19
C LEU A 678 -22.25 -10.21 16.21
N THR A 679 -22.74 -11.44 16.22
CA THR A 679 -22.35 -12.49 17.18
C THR A 679 -22.28 -13.86 16.51
N SER A 680 -21.83 -14.88 17.25
CA SER A 680 -21.91 -16.28 16.87
C SER A 680 -22.82 -17.07 17.81
N ASP A 681 -23.02 -18.35 17.52
CA ASP A 681 -23.56 -19.38 18.41
C ASP A 681 -22.47 -20.21 19.09
N HIS A 682 -21.33 -20.42 18.43
CA HIS A 682 -20.11 -20.98 19.01
C HIS A 682 -18.89 -20.53 18.20
N GLY A 683 -17.69 -20.73 18.75
CA GLY A 683 -16.49 -20.69 17.92
C GLY A 683 -16.17 -22.05 17.31
N HIS A 684 -14.96 -22.21 16.79
CA HIS A 684 -14.52 -23.46 16.16
C HIS A 684 -13.01 -23.66 16.35
N VAL A 685 -12.56 -24.88 16.08
CA VAL A 685 -11.15 -25.20 15.85
C VAL A 685 -10.95 -25.63 14.41
N ILE A 686 -9.82 -25.26 13.81
CA ILE A 686 -9.48 -25.62 12.43
C ILE A 686 -8.70 -26.95 12.41
N GLU A 687 -9.06 -27.83 11.48
CA GLU A 687 -8.31 -29.07 11.21
C GLU A 687 -7.05 -28.77 10.41
N ARG A 688 -5.89 -29.16 10.94
CA ARG A 688 -4.60 -29.05 10.24
C ARG A 688 -3.73 -30.29 10.43
N ARG A 689 -3.61 -30.76 11.67
CA ARG A 689 -2.68 -31.82 12.11
C ARG A 689 -3.36 -32.84 13.02
N GLY A 690 -4.68 -32.92 12.98
CA GLY A 690 -5.51 -33.58 13.96
C GLY A 690 -5.41 -35.11 13.95
N ASN A 691 -5.32 -35.68 15.14
CA ASN A 691 -5.38 -37.10 15.39
C ASN A 691 -6.82 -37.53 15.64
N ARG A 692 -7.18 -38.69 15.10
CA ARG A 692 -8.45 -39.33 15.45
C ARG A 692 -8.30 -39.96 16.83
N ALA A 693 -9.04 -39.46 17.81
CA ALA A 693 -9.11 -40.02 19.14
C ALA A 693 -9.97 -41.29 19.13
N ASP A 694 -9.51 -42.32 19.84
CA ASP A 694 -10.28 -43.54 20.06
C ASP A 694 -11.42 -43.25 21.04
N ALA A 695 -12.59 -43.84 20.77
CA ALA A 695 -13.75 -43.73 21.63
C ALA A 695 -14.45 -45.10 21.76
N PRO A 696 -15.06 -45.40 22.93
CA PRO A 696 -15.89 -46.59 23.07
C PRO A 696 -16.96 -46.69 21.97
N ALA A 697 -17.20 -47.90 21.46
CA ALA A 697 -18.17 -48.12 20.40
C ALA A 697 -19.57 -47.59 20.79
N GLY A 698 -20.19 -46.83 19.89
CA GLY A 698 -21.52 -46.22 20.12
C GLY A 698 -21.55 -45.01 21.05
N SER A 699 -20.41 -44.54 21.57
CA SER A 699 -20.37 -43.36 22.45
C SER A 699 -20.24 -42.03 21.71
N VAL A 700 -19.72 -42.02 20.48
CA VAL A 700 -19.45 -40.78 19.72
C VAL A 700 -20.75 -40.06 19.38
N ALA A 701 -20.92 -38.84 19.90
CA ALA A 701 -22.11 -38.03 19.69
C ALA A 701 -21.87 -36.88 18.69
N SER A 702 -20.62 -36.40 18.58
CA SER A 702 -20.19 -35.48 17.53
C SER A 702 -18.71 -35.65 17.20
N ALA A 703 -18.15 -34.78 16.36
CA ALA A 703 -16.71 -34.71 16.11
C ALA A 703 -15.88 -34.44 17.38
N ARG A 704 -16.48 -33.78 18.39
CA ARG A 704 -15.76 -33.17 19.52
C ARG A 704 -16.24 -33.56 20.91
N HIS A 705 -17.32 -34.34 21.01
CA HIS A 705 -17.71 -34.96 22.28
C HIS A 705 -18.34 -36.34 22.07
N ARG A 706 -18.32 -37.11 23.16
CA ARG A 706 -18.91 -38.44 23.28
C ARG A 706 -19.67 -38.58 24.60
N LEU A 707 -20.49 -39.62 24.69
CA LEU A 707 -21.14 -40.02 25.93
C LEU A 707 -20.11 -40.47 26.97
N PRO A 708 -20.39 -40.29 28.27
CA PRO A 708 -19.52 -40.76 29.35
C PRO A 708 -19.32 -42.28 29.34
N GLY A 709 -18.20 -42.72 29.92
CA GLY A 709 -17.82 -44.13 30.04
C GLY A 709 -16.46 -44.45 29.43
N GLY A 710 -15.80 -45.49 29.95
CA GLY A 710 -14.43 -45.84 29.59
C GLY A 710 -13.38 -44.87 30.19
N PRO A 711 -12.08 -45.13 29.96
CA PRO A 711 -11.01 -44.26 30.42
C PRO A 711 -11.03 -42.91 29.67
N LEU A 712 -10.57 -41.84 30.34
CA LEU A 712 -10.34 -40.54 29.72
C LEU A 712 -8.93 -40.49 29.13
N ALA A 713 -8.81 -40.07 27.87
CA ALA A 713 -7.54 -39.76 27.25
C ALA A 713 -7.03 -38.35 27.67
N PRO A 714 -5.73 -38.04 27.52
CA PRO A 714 -5.20 -36.72 27.89
C PRO A 714 -5.88 -35.53 27.18
N ALA A 715 -6.33 -35.74 25.95
CA ALA A 715 -7.05 -34.76 25.14
C ALA A 715 -8.56 -34.64 25.47
N GLU A 716 -9.04 -35.40 26.45
CA GLU A 716 -10.45 -35.45 26.87
C GLU A 716 -10.66 -34.80 28.24
N ILE A 717 -11.85 -34.26 28.45
CA ILE A 717 -12.33 -33.76 29.75
C ILE A 717 -13.80 -34.14 29.94
N GLU A 718 -14.16 -34.60 31.14
CA GLU A 718 -15.57 -34.82 31.50
C GLU A 718 -16.20 -33.51 31.99
N LEU A 719 -17.35 -33.16 31.42
CA LEU A 719 -18.16 -32.01 31.81
C LEU A 719 -19.52 -32.50 32.31
N SER A 720 -20.03 -31.90 33.38
CA SER A 720 -21.30 -32.27 33.98
C SER A 720 -22.02 -31.06 34.57
N GLY A 721 -23.34 -31.15 34.73
CA GLY A 721 -24.13 -30.14 35.44
C GLY A 721 -25.09 -29.36 34.56
N PRO A 722 -25.77 -28.33 35.11
CA PRO A 722 -26.97 -27.71 34.49
C PRO A 722 -26.76 -27.12 33.09
N ARG A 723 -25.53 -26.74 32.74
CA ARG A 723 -25.18 -26.21 31.42
C ARG A 723 -24.91 -27.27 30.36
N VAL A 724 -24.75 -28.53 30.76
CA VAL A 724 -24.59 -29.65 29.84
C VAL A 724 -25.99 -30.10 29.43
N VAL A 725 -26.38 -29.72 28.21
CA VAL A 725 -27.74 -29.88 27.69
C VAL A 725 -27.91 -31.13 26.80
N TRP A 726 -26.91 -32.02 26.80
CA TRP A 726 -26.88 -33.23 25.97
C TRP A 726 -26.57 -34.50 26.77
N PRO A 727 -27.30 -35.61 26.55
CA PRO A 727 -28.47 -35.72 25.67
C PRO A 727 -29.72 -35.02 26.22
N GLU A 728 -29.69 -34.68 27.52
CA GLU A 728 -30.73 -33.97 28.25
C GLU A 728 -30.11 -32.87 29.15
N PRO A 729 -30.88 -31.86 29.59
CA PRO A 729 -30.40 -30.84 30.52
C PRO A 729 -29.87 -31.42 31.84
N GLY A 730 -28.71 -30.95 32.28
CA GLY A 730 -28.08 -31.40 33.53
C GLY A 730 -27.22 -32.67 33.39
N ALA A 731 -27.02 -33.16 32.16
CA ALA A 731 -26.34 -34.42 31.89
C ALA A 731 -24.81 -34.32 32.03
N ARG A 732 -24.12 -35.36 31.55
CA ARG A 732 -22.66 -35.47 31.50
C ARG A 732 -22.21 -35.82 30.10
N ILE A 733 -21.08 -35.26 29.68
CA ILE A 733 -20.42 -35.56 28.40
C ILE A 733 -18.91 -35.66 28.60
N VAL A 734 -18.22 -36.33 27.69
CA VAL A 734 -16.77 -36.24 27.54
C VAL A 734 -16.46 -35.43 26.29
N ALA A 735 -15.79 -34.30 26.46
CA ALA A 735 -15.47 -33.36 25.40
C ALA A 735 -13.96 -33.33 25.10
N LEU A 736 -13.60 -33.06 23.86
CA LEU A 736 -12.22 -32.84 23.45
C LEU A 736 -11.78 -31.42 23.86
N ARG A 737 -10.59 -31.32 24.42
CA ARG A 737 -9.98 -30.08 24.92
C ARG A 737 -8.70 -29.67 24.18
N GLU A 738 -8.36 -30.34 23.08
CA GLU A 738 -7.21 -30.00 22.23
C GLU A 738 -7.69 -29.67 20.81
N HIS A 739 -7.00 -28.78 20.10
CA HIS A 739 -7.35 -28.36 18.74
C HIS A 739 -7.18 -29.51 17.72
N ASP A 740 -6.14 -30.33 17.89
CA ASP A 740 -5.71 -31.40 16.99
C ASP A 740 -6.33 -32.77 17.34
N ALA A 741 -7.54 -32.80 17.87
CA ALA A 741 -8.24 -34.05 18.19
C ALA A 741 -9.64 -34.11 17.56
N ARG A 742 -10.07 -35.29 17.11
CA ARG A 742 -11.46 -35.52 16.65
C ARG A 742 -11.88 -36.97 16.85
N TYR A 743 -13.17 -37.24 17.02
CA TYR A 743 -13.70 -38.62 17.00
C TYR A 743 -14.12 -39.10 15.60
N THR A 744 -14.56 -38.17 14.75
CA THR A 744 -15.15 -38.46 13.44
C THR A 744 -14.12 -38.44 12.30
N ALA A 745 -14.60 -38.67 11.08
CA ALA A 745 -13.82 -38.41 9.87
C ALA A 745 -13.37 -36.94 9.79
N MET A 746 -12.30 -36.72 9.03
CA MET A 746 -11.67 -35.41 8.85
C MET A 746 -12.61 -34.44 8.13
N LYS A 747 -12.67 -33.19 8.61
CA LYS A 747 -13.32 -32.02 8.00
C LYS A 747 -12.34 -30.84 8.01
N ALA A 748 -12.73 -29.65 7.54
CA ALA A 748 -11.86 -28.47 7.59
C ALA A 748 -11.83 -27.80 8.97
N GLY A 749 -12.86 -27.99 9.78
CA GLY A 749 -12.86 -27.61 11.19
C GLY A 749 -13.99 -28.28 11.96
N TYR A 750 -14.02 -28.03 13.27
CA TYR A 750 -14.93 -28.69 14.19
C TYR A 750 -15.38 -27.76 15.31
N HIS A 751 -16.52 -28.13 15.90
CA HIS A 751 -17.05 -27.56 17.11
C HIS A 751 -17.75 -28.67 17.93
N GLY A 752 -18.08 -28.37 19.18
CA GLY A 752 -18.78 -29.28 20.10
C GLY A 752 -17.92 -29.78 21.26
N GLY A 753 -16.70 -29.25 21.41
CA GLY A 753 -15.73 -29.58 22.44
C GLY A 753 -15.69 -28.57 23.59
N ALA A 754 -14.52 -28.47 24.24
CA ALA A 754 -14.30 -27.71 25.47
C ALA A 754 -13.08 -26.77 25.40
N THR A 755 -12.58 -26.45 24.19
CA THR A 755 -11.49 -25.48 24.01
C THR A 755 -11.96 -24.05 24.26
N LEU A 756 -11.02 -23.14 24.55
CA LEU A 756 -11.33 -21.71 24.66
C LEU A 756 -11.95 -21.17 23.36
N ALA A 757 -11.42 -21.60 22.21
CA ALA A 757 -11.86 -21.17 20.89
C ALA A 757 -13.30 -21.58 20.60
N GLU A 758 -13.71 -22.81 20.95
CA GLU A 758 -15.08 -23.29 20.76
C GLU A 758 -16.08 -22.62 21.72
N PHE A 759 -15.70 -22.46 22.99
CA PHE A 759 -16.60 -21.99 24.05
C PHE A 759 -16.82 -20.47 24.05
N THR A 760 -15.88 -19.70 23.49
CA THR A 760 -15.94 -18.24 23.47
C THR A 760 -16.60 -17.71 22.20
N ILE A 761 -17.70 -16.99 22.36
CA ILE A 761 -18.42 -16.32 21.27
C ILE A 761 -18.08 -14.82 21.29
N PRO A 762 -17.63 -14.22 20.17
CA PRO A 762 -17.42 -12.78 20.08
C PRO A 762 -18.75 -12.02 19.91
N LEU A 763 -18.85 -10.84 20.52
CA LEU A 763 -19.96 -9.90 20.33
C LEU A 763 -19.42 -8.54 19.88
N LEU A 764 -19.77 -8.14 18.65
CA LEU A 764 -19.50 -6.82 18.09
C LEU A 764 -20.81 -6.02 18.10
N ALA A 765 -20.80 -4.86 18.74
CA ALA A 765 -21.94 -3.95 18.76
C ALA A 765 -21.60 -2.71 17.94
N LEU A 766 -22.31 -2.51 16.84
CA LEU A 766 -21.92 -1.58 15.77
C LEU A 766 -23.02 -0.55 15.53
N LEU A 767 -22.60 0.71 15.44
CA LEU A 767 -23.45 1.83 15.04
C LEU A 767 -22.85 2.53 13.81
N PRO A 768 -23.70 3.00 12.88
CA PRO A 768 -23.21 3.81 11.79
C PRO A 768 -22.65 5.12 12.35
N PHE A 769 -21.65 5.68 11.68
CA PHE A 769 -21.04 6.92 12.16
C PHE A 769 -22.06 8.05 12.32
N GLY A 770 -21.98 8.74 13.45
CA GLY A 770 -22.87 9.86 13.78
C GLY A 770 -24.22 9.46 14.37
N ALA A 771 -24.53 8.16 14.50
CA ALA A 771 -25.69 7.73 15.26
C ALA A 771 -25.50 8.00 16.76
N GLU A 772 -26.57 8.39 17.45
CA GLU A 772 -26.56 8.50 18.91
C GLU A 772 -26.42 7.11 19.53
N PRO A 773 -25.49 6.89 20.48
CA PRO A 773 -25.35 5.60 21.12
C PRO A 773 -26.47 5.33 22.15
N PRO A 774 -26.93 4.08 22.28
CA PRO A 774 -27.82 3.67 23.36
C PRO A 774 -27.25 4.03 24.74
N THR A 775 -28.14 4.22 25.72
CA THR A 775 -27.70 4.61 27.07
C THR A 775 -26.77 3.56 27.68
N GLY A 776 -25.58 4.00 28.12
CA GLY A 776 -24.58 3.15 28.77
C GLY A 776 -23.62 2.42 27.82
N TRP A 777 -23.80 2.56 26.50
CA TRP A 777 -22.83 2.07 25.53
C TRP A 777 -21.61 2.99 25.49
N ARG A 778 -20.42 2.40 25.37
CA ARG A 778 -19.16 3.14 25.36
C ARG A 778 -18.36 2.80 24.11
N GLU A 779 -17.94 3.80 23.35
CA GLU A 779 -17.18 3.58 22.10
C GLU A 779 -15.82 2.90 22.41
N LEU A 780 -15.52 1.82 21.68
CA LEU A 780 -14.39 0.93 21.97
C LEU A 780 -13.06 1.50 21.46
N GLY A 781 -13.02 1.99 20.22
CA GLY A 781 -11.77 2.30 19.52
C GLY A 781 -11.14 1.05 18.88
N ASP A 782 -9.80 0.98 18.84
CA ASP A 782 -9.09 -0.20 18.34
C ASP A 782 -9.00 -1.30 19.41
N PRO A 783 -9.59 -2.50 19.19
CA PRO A 783 -9.50 -3.60 20.15
C PRO A 783 -8.20 -4.42 20.06
N SER A 784 -7.25 -4.06 19.21
CA SER A 784 -5.99 -4.81 19.06
C SER A 784 -5.14 -4.80 20.35
N PRO A 785 -4.55 -5.94 20.76
CA PRO A 785 -3.65 -5.98 21.90
C PRO A 785 -2.35 -5.22 21.61
N ALA A 786 -1.67 -4.77 22.66
CA ALA A 786 -0.46 -3.95 22.53
C ALA A 786 0.64 -4.58 21.66
N TRP A 787 0.81 -5.91 21.68
CA TRP A 787 1.80 -6.62 20.87
C TRP A 787 1.42 -6.77 19.38
N TRP A 788 0.19 -6.42 18.99
CA TRP A 788 -0.30 -6.56 17.62
C TRP A 788 0.39 -5.58 16.65
N ASP A 789 0.62 -4.35 17.10
CA ASP A 789 1.19 -3.28 16.29
C ASP A 789 2.68 -3.04 16.58
N GLU A 790 3.42 -2.69 15.53
CA GLU A 790 4.89 -2.60 15.51
C GLU A 790 5.46 -1.45 16.34
N ARG A 791 4.65 -0.46 16.75
CA ARG A 791 5.12 0.80 17.36
C ARG A 791 4.74 0.99 18.82
N ALA A 792 4.12 -0.02 19.45
CA ALA A 792 3.70 0.06 20.85
C ALA A 792 4.84 -0.24 21.87
N GLU A 793 6.04 -0.60 21.41
CA GLU A 793 7.17 -0.92 22.29
C GLU A 793 7.85 0.34 22.84
N GLY A 794 7.22 0.94 23.84
CA GLY A 794 7.82 1.89 24.77
C GLY A 794 7.35 1.67 26.21
N THR A 795 6.77 0.51 26.52
CA THR A 795 6.21 0.21 27.85
C THR A 795 6.91 -0.98 28.48
N ASP A 796 7.79 -0.71 29.43
CA ASP A 796 8.06 -1.62 30.53
C ASP A 796 6.73 -1.93 31.24
N ILE A 797 6.33 -3.20 31.20
CA ILE A 797 5.20 -3.71 31.99
C ILE A 797 5.72 -3.94 33.42
N PRO A 798 5.12 -3.33 34.46
CA PRO A 798 5.48 -3.67 35.83
C PRO A 798 5.09 -5.12 36.11
N VAL A 799 6.09 -5.98 36.31
CA VAL A 799 5.89 -7.34 36.83
C VAL A 799 5.26 -7.23 38.23
N PRO A 800 4.11 -7.86 38.50
CA PRO A 800 3.62 -8.00 39.87
C PRO A 800 4.62 -8.87 40.64
N GLY A 801 5.29 -8.28 41.63
CA GLY A 801 6.23 -8.97 42.49
C GLY A 801 5.57 -10.19 43.13
N ALA A 802 6.03 -11.37 42.73
CA ALA A 802 5.78 -12.62 43.43
C ALA A 802 6.43 -12.54 44.81
N ALA A 803 5.62 -12.30 45.84
CA ALA A 803 5.99 -12.61 47.21
C ALA A 803 6.09 -14.14 47.34
N GLY A 804 7.25 -14.67 46.96
CA GLY A 804 7.61 -16.07 47.13
C GLY A 804 7.74 -16.39 48.62
N ALA A 805 6.83 -17.22 49.11
CA ALA A 805 7.00 -17.98 50.33
C ALA A 805 8.20 -18.93 50.18
N GLY A 806 9.33 -18.52 50.75
CA GLY A 806 10.47 -19.39 51.03
C GLY A 806 10.39 -19.87 52.47
N ILE A 807 9.97 -21.12 52.65
CA ILE A 807 10.08 -21.86 53.92
C ILE A 807 11.56 -22.08 54.19
N GLY A 808 12.06 -21.50 55.28
CA GLY A 808 13.41 -21.70 55.81
C GLY A 808 13.35 -21.56 57.33
N THR A 809 13.52 -22.70 58.00
CA THR A 809 13.60 -22.92 59.44
C THR A 809 14.53 -21.96 60.18
N GLU A 810 14.07 -21.35 61.27
CA GLU A 810 14.61 -21.49 62.65
C GLU A 810 14.05 -20.43 63.60
N ALA A 811 14.05 -20.78 64.88
CA ALA A 811 13.22 -20.24 65.94
C ALA A 811 13.86 -19.06 66.71
N ALA A 812 12.97 -18.40 67.45
CA ALA A 812 13.18 -17.73 68.75
C ALA A 812 13.62 -16.24 68.81
N ASP A 813 12.67 -15.49 69.41
CA ASP A 813 12.81 -14.55 70.52
C ASP A 813 13.16 -13.05 70.38
N VAL A 814 12.11 -12.25 70.67
CA VAL A 814 12.03 -11.21 71.72
C VAL A 814 12.76 -9.86 71.50
N ARG A 815 11.96 -8.87 71.08
CA ARG A 815 11.65 -7.53 71.69
C ARG A 815 12.58 -7.00 72.84
N PRO A 816 12.52 -5.68 73.20
CA PRO A 816 12.24 -4.47 72.41
C PRO A 816 13.05 -3.19 72.84
N ARG A 817 12.69 -2.04 72.23
CA ARG A 817 12.49 -0.69 72.84
C ARG A 817 13.64 0.37 72.85
N ARG A 818 13.32 1.50 72.18
CA ARG A 818 13.16 2.90 72.69
C ARG A 818 14.24 3.98 72.38
N LYS A 819 13.74 5.03 71.70
CA LYS A 819 13.83 6.50 71.95
C LYS A 819 15.11 7.31 71.62
N GLN A 820 14.96 8.19 70.61
CA GLN A 820 15.06 9.68 70.62
C GLN A 820 16.29 10.38 71.23
N THR A 821 17.00 11.24 70.46
CA THR A 821 16.83 12.72 70.29
C THR A 821 18.12 13.51 69.98
N LYS A 822 18.10 14.27 68.86
CA LYS A 822 18.48 15.71 68.62
C LYS A 822 19.89 16.32 68.86
N LYS A 823 20.34 17.01 67.77
CA LYS A 823 20.88 18.41 67.61
C LYS A 823 22.42 18.68 67.44
N THR A 824 22.80 19.05 66.19
CA THR A 824 23.47 20.30 65.64
C THR A 824 24.66 20.99 66.38
N PRO A 825 25.49 21.90 65.78
CA PRO A 825 25.95 22.23 64.39
C PRO A 825 27.52 22.42 64.18
N ALA A 826 27.89 22.69 62.91
CA ALA A 826 29.10 23.23 62.19
C ALA A 826 30.09 24.23 62.90
N PRO A 827 31.19 24.80 62.30
CA PRO A 827 31.61 24.90 60.86
C PRO A 827 33.13 24.91 60.49
N ALA A 828 33.40 25.11 59.17
CA ALA A 828 34.48 25.88 58.51
C ALA A 828 35.71 25.19 57.83
N GLU A 829 35.86 25.47 56.52
CA GLU A 829 36.98 25.25 55.56
C GLU A 829 38.02 26.42 55.61
N PRO A 830 38.98 26.65 54.66
CA PRO A 830 39.43 25.93 53.42
C PRO A 830 40.97 25.88 53.16
N THR A 831 41.42 25.16 52.11
CA THR A 831 42.31 25.62 51.00
C THR A 831 42.80 24.48 50.06
N MET A 832 42.53 24.62 48.74
CA MET A 832 43.26 24.30 47.45
C MET A 832 44.27 23.10 47.39
N ALA A 833 44.46 22.28 46.34
CA ALA A 833 44.25 22.32 44.88
C ALA A 833 44.44 20.89 44.27
N LEU A 834 43.57 20.44 43.34
CA LEU A 834 43.79 20.13 41.89
C LEU A 834 44.35 18.74 41.44
N PHE A 835 43.60 18.15 40.47
CA PHE A 835 43.69 16.86 39.72
C PHE A 835 43.21 15.59 40.44
N GLU A 836 41.89 15.26 40.44
CA GLU A 836 41.05 14.54 39.43
C GLU A 836 41.47 13.07 39.20
N GLU A 837 40.62 12.04 39.26
CA GLU A 837 39.16 11.96 39.25
C GLU A 837 38.74 10.59 39.86
N GLU A 838 37.73 10.61 40.75
CA GLU A 838 37.37 9.49 41.65
C GLU A 838 36.04 8.83 41.25
N GLN A 839 36.03 7.51 41.44
CA GLN A 839 34.89 6.61 41.37
C GLN A 839 33.84 6.87 42.47
N ALA A 840 32.59 6.67 42.07
CA ALA A 840 31.50 6.05 42.81
C ALA A 840 30.72 6.84 43.91
N ALA A 841 29.39 6.77 43.69
CA ALA A 841 28.30 6.75 44.66
C ALA A 841 27.92 8.06 45.40
N PRO A 842 26.64 8.45 45.30
CA PRO A 842 25.96 9.15 46.38
C PRO A 842 24.87 8.26 47.00
N ALA A 843 24.76 8.34 48.33
CA ALA A 843 23.57 7.91 49.05
C ALA A 843 22.80 9.14 49.57
N ALA A 844 21.52 9.16 49.24
CA ALA A 844 20.35 9.73 49.93
C ALA A 844 20.25 11.24 50.22
N PRO A 845 19.05 11.78 49.94
CA PRO A 845 18.32 12.59 50.91
C PRO A 845 17.01 11.92 51.36
N GLN A 846 16.60 12.28 52.57
CA GLN A 846 15.47 11.75 53.32
C GLN A 846 14.10 12.28 52.87
N ASP A 847 13.10 11.45 53.19
CA ASP A 847 11.66 11.64 53.06
C ASP A 847 11.11 12.98 53.55
N SER A 848 10.23 13.55 52.74
CA SER A 848 9.03 14.24 53.24
C SER A 848 7.81 13.50 52.68
N ALA A 849 7.17 12.73 53.55
CA ALA A 849 5.90 12.09 53.28
C ALA A 849 4.80 13.15 53.14
N SER A 850 4.33 13.34 51.92
CA SER A 850 2.97 13.78 51.62
C SER A 850 2.22 12.56 51.09
N ALA A 851 1.06 12.25 51.67
CA ALA A 851 0.18 11.20 51.21
C ALA A 851 -0.20 11.43 49.73
N ALA A 852 0.39 10.63 48.83
CA ALA A 852 -0.07 10.50 47.46
C ALA A 852 -0.67 9.10 47.32
N ALA A 853 -1.96 9.07 46.97
CA ALA A 853 -2.61 7.88 46.47
C ALA A 853 -1.76 7.26 45.37
N SER A 854 -1.78 5.92 45.23
CA SER A 854 -1.23 5.24 44.06
C SER A 854 -1.92 5.79 42.79
N SER A 855 -1.33 6.81 42.18
CA SER A 855 -1.80 7.37 40.92
C SER A 855 -1.50 6.36 39.82
N ASP A 856 -2.50 6.09 38.99
CA ASP A 856 -2.33 5.29 37.77
C ASP A 856 -1.16 5.86 36.92
N PRO A 857 -0.28 5.01 36.36
CA PRO A 857 0.89 5.44 35.58
C PRO A 857 0.56 6.37 34.40
N ALA A 858 -0.61 6.21 33.76
CA ALA A 858 -1.03 7.12 32.69
C ALA A 858 -1.35 8.52 33.25
N THR A 859 -2.07 8.58 34.36
CA THR A 859 -2.33 9.83 35.09
C THR A 859 -1.04 10.53 35.52
N ALA A 860 -0.07 9.79 36.07
CA ALA A 860 1.23 10.35 36.48
C ALA A 860 2.05 10.87 35.29
N LEU A 861 2.02 10.20 34.14
CA LEU A 861 2.69 10.68 32.93
C LEU A 861 2.06 12.00 32.42
N VAL A 862 0.74 12.10 32.42
CA VAL A 862 0.02 13.30 31.98
C VAL A 862 0.25 14.48 32.93
N GLU A 863 0.31 14.25 34.25
CA GLU A 863 0.66 15.29 35.22
C GLU A 863 2.07 15.85 34.97
N ARG A 864 3.05 14.98 34.68
CA ARG A 864 4.41 15.40 34.32
C ARG A 864 4.46 16.13 32.98
N LEU A 865 3.78 15.63 31.94
CA LEU A 865 3.64 16.32 30.64
C LEU A 865 3.13 17.74 30.83
N MET A 866 2.05 17.90 31.59
CA MET A 866 1.44 19.20 31.81
C MET A 866 2.32 20.16 32.63
N ALA A 867 3.27 19.66 33.41
CA ALA A 867 4.21 20.48 34.18
C ALA A 867 5.40 20.97 33.35
N THR A 868 5.62 20.44 32.14
CA THR A 868 6.75 20.85 31.29
C THR A 868 6.61 22.28 30.77
N GLU A 869 7.74 22.99 30.67
CA GLU A 869 7.78 24.36 30.14
C GLU A 869 7.26 24.43 28.69
N LEU A 870 7.60 23.42 27.87
CA LEU A 870 7.15 23.33 26.47
C LEU A 870 5.62 23.20 26.38
N TYR A 871 5.00 22.36 27.20
CA TYR A 871 3.54 22.23 27.23
C TYR A 871 2.87 23.53 27.69
N GLN A 872 3.41 24.19 28.72
CA GLN A 872 2.89 25.48 29.18
C GLN A 872 3.05 26.59 28.14
N ALA A 873 4.14 26.58 27.37
CA ALA A 873 4.35 27.49 26.25
C ALA A 873 3.32 27.25 25.13
N GLN A 874 3.09 25.99 24.72
CA GLN A 874 2.07 25.64 23.72
C GLN A 874 0.65 26.01 24.17
N LEU A 875 0.33 25.77 25.45
CA LEU A 875 -0.93 26.19 26.05
C LEU A 875 -1.09 27.73 26.06
N GLY A 876 0.01 28.47 26.14
CA GLY A 876 0.07 29.92 26.03
C GLY A 876 -0.27 30.47 24.64
N LEU A 877 0.04 29.72 23.58
CA LEU A 877 -0.18 30.10 22.18
C LEU A 877 -1.62 29.90 21.70
N LEU A 878 -2.43 29.14 22.43
CA LEU A 878 -3.84 28.93 22.09
C LEU A 878 -4.66 30.22 22.30
N ALA A 879 -5.34 30.66 21.23
CA ALA A 879 -6.20 31.85 21.27
C ALA A 879 -7.35 31.73 22.30
N ARG A 880 -7.78 30.49 22.61
CA ARG A 880 -8.69 30.15 23.71
C ARG A 880 -8.12 28.98 24.49
N LYS A 881 -7.71 29.24 25.73
CA LYS A 881 -7.19 28.20 26.62
C LYS A 881 -8.32 27.25 27.04
N PRO A 882 -8.21 25.93 26.81
CA PRO A 882 -9.18 24.97 27.31
C PRO A 882 -9.21 25.02 28.84
N GLN A 883 -10.37 25.33 29.42
CA GLN A 883 -10.56 25.36 30.88
C GLN A 883 -11.14 24.04 31.38
N GLY A 884 -10.70 23.59 32.56
CA GLY A 884 -11.22 22.41 33.23
C GLY A 884 -10.42 21.12 32.99
N LYS A 885 -11.00 19.98 33.40
CA LYS A 885 -10.34 18.65 33.40
C LYS A 885 -10.41 17.91 32.05
N ALA A 886 -10.94 18.52 31.00
CA ALA A 886 -11.20 17.86 29.72
C ALA A 886 -9.91 17.44 29.01
N VAL A 887 -8.92 18.34 28.90
CA VAL A 887 -7.62 18.04 28.28
C VAL A 887 -6.85 16.97 29.07
N PRO A 888 -6.68 17.07 30.41
CA PRO A 888 -6.06 16.00 31.19
C PRO A 888 -6.71 14.64 30.98
N LYS A 889 -8.06 14.56 31.01
CA LYS A 889 -8.79 13.31 30.78
C LYS A 889 -8.58 12.75 29.38
N ALA A 890 -8.57 13.61 28.36
CA ALA A 890 -8.31 13.23 26.98
C ALA A 890 -6.89 12.66 26.82
N LEU A 891 -5.90 13.32 27.41
CA LEU A 891 -4.50 12.88 27.37
C LEU A 891 -4.33 11.53 28.08
N VAL A 892 -4.96 11.32 29.25
CA VAL A 892 -4.93 10.02 29.95
C VAL A 892 -5.54 8.94 29.06
N ALA A 893 -6.71 9.19 28.46
CA ALA A 893 -7.35 8.24 27.56
C ALA A 893 -6.47 7.89 26.35
N LEU A 894 -5.79 8.87 25.74
CA LEU A 894 -4.87 8.63 24.62
C LEU A 894 -3.61 7.88 25.05
N VAL A 895 -3.07 8.14 26.25
CA VAL A 895 -1.92 7.40 26.79
C VAL A 895 -2.27 5.94 27.07
N GLU A 896 -3.50 5.67 27.51
CA GLU A 896 -3.97 4.32 27.81
C GLU A 896 -4.27 3.50 26.54
N THR A 897 -4.93 4.09 25.54
CA THR A 897 -5.40 3.33 24.36
C THR A 897 -4.59 3.55 23.09
N GLY A 898 -3.73 4.58 23.03
CA GLY A 898 -2.91 4.92 21.87
C GLY A 898 -3.71 5.53 20.71
N THR A 899 -4.70 4.81 20.19
CA THR A 899 -5.51 5.22 19.03
C THR A 899 -6.99 5.31 19.41
N LEU A 900 -7.64 6.44 19.12
CA LEU A 900 -9.06 6.68 19.38
C LEU A 900 -9.71 7.49 18.26
N THR A 901 -10.99 7.25 17.99
CA THR A 901 -11.77 8.18 17.18
C THR A 901 -11.90 9.53 17.89
N MET A 902 -12.02 10.63 17.13
CA MET A 902 -12.20 11.97 17.69
C MET A 902 -13.44 12.02 18.61
N THR A 903 -14.49 11.29 18.28
CA THR A 903 -15.75 11.19 19.06
C THR A 903 -15.54 10.46 20.37
N ALA A 904 -14.89 9.27 20.36
CA ALA A 904 -14.57 8.53 21.58
C ALA A 904 -13.69 9.35 22.52
N LEU A 905 -12.71 10.08 21.97
CA LEU A 905 -11.85 10.95 22.75
C LEU A 905 -12.63 12.11 23.41
N ALA A 906 -13.52 12.75 22.65
CA ALA A 906 -14.37 13.82 23.17
C ALA A 906 -15.28 13.31 24.30
N GLU A 907 -15.89 12.14 24.14
CA GLU A 907 -16.75 11.51 25.15
C GLU A 907 -15.98 11.22 26.45
N ARG A 908 -14.80 10.59 26.35
CA ARG A 908 -13.93 10.32 27.52
C ARG A 908 -13.45 11.59 28.22
N ALA A 909 -13.31 12.68 27.46
CA ALA A 909 -12.99 14.01 27.98
C ALA A 909 -14.20 14.76 28.58
N GLY A 910 -15.41 14.20 28.50
CA GLY A 910 -16.66 14.84 28.93
C GLY A 910 -17.08 16.00 28.03
N GLN A 911 -16.71 15.96 26.74
CA GLN A 911 -17.09 16.94 25.72
C GLN A 911 -18.20 16.37 24.81
N PRO A 912 -19.11 17.23 24.29
CA PRO A 912 -20.08 16.80 23.28
C PRO A 912 -19.39 16.36 21.98
N ALA A 913 -19.90 15.29 21.35
CA ALA A 913 -19.37 14.75 20.09
C ALA A 913 -19.31 15.79 18.95
N THR A 914 -20.22 16.77 18.94
CA THR A 914 -20.21 17.89 17.97
C THR A 914 -18.97 18.77 18.03
N ARG A 915 -18.22 18.75 19.15
CA ARG A 915 -16.96 19.48 19.33
C ARG A 915 -15.72 18.63 19.06
N ALA A 916 -15.88 17.35 18.72
CA ALA A 916 -14.78 16.40 18.56
C ALA A 916 -13.68 16.86 17.60
N PRO A 917 -13.98 17.34 16.36
CA PRO A 917 -12.92 17.77 15.43
C PRO A 917 -12.13 18.98 15.93
N GLY A 918 -12.82 19.97 16.50
CA GLY A 918 -12.18 21.16 17.06
C GLY A 918 -11.35 20.87 18.30
N PHE A 919 -11.82 19.95 19.16
CA PHE A 919 -11.08 19.49 20.33
C PHE A 919 -9.84 18.69 19.94
N ALA A 920 -9.96 17.80 18.96
CA ALA A 920 -8.85 17.06 18.36
C ALA A 920 -7.77 17.99 17.78
N ALA A 921 -8.18 19.00 17.00
CA ALA A 921 -7.26 20.00 16.47
C ALA A 921 -6.57 20.80 17.58
N THR A 922 -7.28 21.11 18.67
CA THR A 922 -6.69 21.79 19.84
C THR A 922 -5.63 20.92 20.52
N LEU A 923 -5.89 19.61 20.67
CA LEU A 923 -4.92 18.68 21.24
C LEU A 923 -3.72 18.46 20.31
N ALA A 924 -3.93 18.37 19.01
CA ALA A 924 -2.85 18.26 18.03
C ALA A 924 -1.97 19.52 18.04
N GLN A 925 -2.57 20.71 18.14
CA GLN A 925 -1.83 21.97 18.29
C GLN A 925 -1.04 22.03 19.62
N LEU A 926 -1.55 21.44 20.70
CA LEU A 926 -0.84 21.39 21.98
C LEU A 926 0.34 20.42 21.99
N LEU A 927 0.23 19.31 21.28
CA LEU A 927 1.20 18.21 21.33
C LEU A 927 2.21 18.22 20.18
N ASN A 928 1.83 18.69 18.98
CA ASN A 928 2.70 18.68 17.82
C ASN A 928 3.55 19.94 17.80
N TYR A 929 4.86 19.80 18.00
CA TYR A 929 5.80 20.91 18.01
C TYR A 929 6.91 20.68 16.98
N ASP A 930 7.37 21.76 16.34
CA ASP A 930 8.50 21.77 15.38
C ASP A 930 8.42 20.71 14.26
N GLY A 931 7.21 20.45 13.77
CA GLY A 931 6.96 19.49 12.68
C GLY A 931 6.86 18.02 13.13
N ALA A 932 7.10 17.70 14.40
CA ALA A 932 6.88 16.36 14.93
C ALA A 932 5.38 16.07 15.14
N GLN A 933 4.89 14.97 14.56
CA GLN A 933 3.50 14.54 14.69
C GLN A 933 3.31 13.63 15.91
N ILE A 934 3.28 14.21 17.10
CA ILE A 934 3.04 13.48 18.35
C ILE A 934 1.61 12.93 18.44
N LEU A 935 0.64 13.71 17.98
CA LEU A 935 -0.75 13.32 17.80
C LEU A 935 -1.08 13.42 16.31
N GLU A 936 -1.18 12.26 15.67
CA GLU A 936 -1.48 12.11 14.25
C GLU A 936 -3.00 12.01 14.05
N ILE A 937 -3.53 12.78 13.10
CA ILE A 937 -4.88 12.56 12.57
C ILE A 937 -4.72 11.63 11.37
N LEU A 938 -5.25 10.41 11.46
CA LEU A 938 -5.14 9.42 10.38
C LEU A 938 -5.85 9.90 9.09
N PRO A 939 -5.54 9.32 7.91
CA PRO A 939 -6.11 9.74 6.63
C PRO A 939 -7.65 9.67 6.54
N ASP A 940 -8.30 8.93 7.43
CA ASP A 940 -9.76 8.90 7.57
C ASP A 940 -10.35 10.21 8.13
N ASN A 941 -9.47 11.13 8.58
CA ASN A 941 -9.76 12.42 9.20
C ASN A 941 -10.70 12.33 10.41
N ARG A 942 -10.70 11.18 11.09
CA ARG A 942 -11.65 10.82 12.15
C ARG A 942 -10.98 10.09 13.31
N THR A 943 -9.82 9.50 13.08
CA THR A 943 -9.07 8.76 14.09
C THR A 943 -7.80 9.53 14.46
N LEU A 944 -7.54 9.56 15.76
CA LEU A 944 -6.35 10.13 16.38
C LEU A 944 -5.45 9.02 16.88
N ARG A 945 -4.15 9.13 16.60
CA ARG A 945 -3.13 8.22 17.13
C ARG A 945 -2.09 9.04 17.90
N LEU A 946 -1.88 8.69 19.17
CA LEU A 946 -0.83 9.25 20.01
C LEU A 946 0.45 8.43 19.88
N HIS A 947 1.52 9.07 19.43
CA HIS A 947 2.87 8.51 19.38
C HIS A 947 3.57 8.72 20.73
N ARG A 948 3.29 7.83 21.69
CA ARG A 948 3.76 7.99 23.09
C ARG A 948 5.27 8.11 23.24
N ALA A 949 6.07 7.36 22.47
CA ALA A 949 7.53 7.45 22.55
C ALA A 949 8.04 8.84 22.13
N GLN A 950 7.47 9.39 21.05
CA GLN A 950 7.79 10.75 20.59
C GLN A 950 7.28 11.81 21.58
N LEU A 951 6.13 11.58 22.23
CA LEU A 951 5.64 12.45 23.30
C LEU A 951 6.65 12.52 24.46
N ILE A 952 7.20 11.38 24.87
CA ILE A 952 8.18 11.32 25.97
C ILE A 952 9.46 12.06 25.57
N ASP A 953 9.96 11.82 24.36
CA ASP A 953 11.19 12.45 23.85
C ASP A 953 11.04 13.97 23.68
N GLN A 954 9.98 14.43 22.99
CA GLN A 954 9.74 15.85 22.72
C GLN A 954 9.55 16.69 24.00
N PHE A 955 8.92 16.11 25.03
CA PHE A 955 8.61 16.82 26.27
C PHE A 955 9.58 16.51 27.42
N GLY A 956 10.60 15.67 27.20
CA GLY A 956 11.63 15.32 28.20
C GLY A 956 11.08 14.62 29.45
N LEU A 957 10.21 13.62 29.26
CA LEU A 957 9.43 12.95 30.33
C LEU A 957 10.01 11.63 30.85
#